data_AF-A0A3S4MDQ2-F1
#
_entry.id   AF-A0A3S4MDQ2-F1
#
_cell.length_a   1.000
_cell.length_b   1.000
_cell.length_c   1.000
_cell.angle_alpha   90.00
_cell.angle_beta   90.00
_cell.angle_gamma   90.00
#
_symmetry.space_group_name_H-M   'P 1'
#
loop_
_entity.id
_entity.type
_entity.pdbx_description
1 polymer ?
#
loop_
_entity_poly.entity_id
_entity_poly.type
_entity_poly.pdbx_seq_one_letter_code
_entity_poly.pdbx_strand_id
1 'polypeptide(L)'
;MAEVLVLSELLSLVLFLAAIAVYAVKAGRNIWWLTIILLLLGLFIVLNVTLLASNYFTGEGINDAVLYTLTSSMTGAGVGKYILPGLGLAVGLIAIFGGLTWILRRKNHPHHLGYSALALFLALFSIKTTPAYQQVVSLIKSQTRTGTSDFADWYKVPEGTIKQPKLNLVYIYGESLERTYFDEQAFPGLAPELNALKSQAIDFSHTAQMAGMDYTIAGIVASQCGIPLFAPFEGNSSASMSSFFPKNICLGDILKASGYQNYFIQGADLRFAGKDIFLQSHGFEHMYGAQELKGMVADPNYKNNWGFYDDTVLDEAYDKFIELSKAGKRFSLFALTVDTHHPDGFISRTCNRRSYSYEGKENRSFSAVSCSQEHIAALIEKIKASPYFRNTVIVVSSDHLAMNNTAYKYLTKQDRQNLFFVIRGDKPQAELKPVKRNTMDNGATVLDILGGGNYIGLGRSSLSGESLSMVFTNLKDKVTEWKPDVIDLWNFPKTISRYSIDRRKNTFSYSGAHFKLPLLLKIGKGKIEPLPESEYSAPLRYQLADFKSDDRFIWADRCYKMARLWEPQLALSTGLCVAQGQLGGEPTVRLVDKPLDEYNVQFDEQTLSNARFKNNVALLKADENSIRYQADSFIFNVAGAPQSVKQFSGISRPEAWGRWSNANMAPVVTIEYQDPLPTTFDLVLVAKAFGPNVGEPVSVKVGEEEQTITFGDQLSTVTLRFANPEGSKVLTIEPPKPQLSNEGNILGHDPRKLGVGLAELKIVPVSG
;
A
#
# COMPACT_ATOMS: atom_id res chain seq x y z
N MET A 1 -19.27 -23.85 -4.21
CA MET A 1 -19.14 -22.85 -3.12
C MET A 1 -20.23 -21.79 -3.16
N ALA A 2 -20.60 -21.24 -4.33
CA ALA A 2 -21.66 -20.23 -4.45
C ALA A 2 -23.02 -20.66 -3.83
N GLU A 3 -23.48 -21.89 -4.08
CA GLU A 3 -24.75 -22.39 -3.49
C GLU A 3 -24.70 -22.50 -1.96
N VAL A 4 -23.56 -22.90 -1.40
CA VAL A 4 -23.37 -23.02 0.06
C VAL A 4 -23.34 -21.63 0.72
N LEU A 5 -22.71 -20.66 0.07
CA LEU A 5 -22.69 -19.26 0.50
C LEU A 5 -24.09 -18.65 0.48
N VAL A 6 -24.84 -18.83 -0.61
CA VAL A 6 -26.23 -18.35 -0.74
C VAL A 6 -27.14 -18.98 0.30
N LEU A 7 -26.99 -20.29 0.58
CA LEU A 7 -27.76 -20.95 1.62
C LEU A 7 -27.42 -20.42 3.03
N SER A 8 -26.13 -20.17 3.30
CA SER A 8 -25.68 -19.59 4.57
C SER A 8 -26.19 -18.17 4.78
N GLU A 9 -26.17 -17.34 3.72
CA GLU A 9 -26.72 -15.98 3.73
C GLU A 9 -28.22 -15.98 4.02
N LEU A 10 -28.99 -16.77 3.27
CA LEU A 10 -30.44 -16.89 3.43
C LEU A 10 -30.80 -17.39 4.84
N LEU A 11 -30.12 -18.42 5.33
CA LEU A 11 -30.33 -18.94 6.68
C LEU A 11 -30.04 -17.87 7.73
N SER A 12 -28.92 -17.17 7.61
CA SER A 12 -28.54 -16.12 8.56
C SER A 12 -29.55 -14.97 8.60
N LEU A 13 -30.12 -14.59 7.43
CA LEU A 13 -31.15 -13.57 7.32
C LEU A 13 -32.48 -14.02 7.93
N VAL A 14 -32.90 -15.27 7.69
CA VAL A 14 -34.11 -15.84 8.30
C VAL A 14 -34.00 -15.85 9.82
N LEU A 15 -32.85 -16.27 10.36
CA LEU A 15 -32.60 -16.27 11.80
C LEU A 15 -32.60 -14.87 12.39
N PHE A 16 -32.02 -13.90 11.68
CA PHE A 16 -32.02 -12.49 12.07
C PHE A 16 -33.44 -11.93 12.15
N LEU A 17 -34.27 -12.15 11.11
CA LEU A 17 -35.67 -11.73 11.08
C LEU A 17 -36.50 -12.44 12.16
N ALA A 18 -36.26 -13.73 12.39
CA ALA A 18 -36.91 -14.50 13.44
C ALA A 18 -36.57 -13.96 14.84
N ALA A 19 -35.30 -13.60 15.09
CA ALA A 19 -34.89 -12.98 16.35
C ALA A 19 -35.64 -11.66 16.61
N ILE A 20 -35.75 -10.80 15.59
CA ILE A 20 -36.52 -9.54 15.66
C ILE A 20 -37.99 -9.82 15.96
N ALA A 21 -38.61 -10.76 15.22
CA ALA A 21 -40.03 -11.07 15.38
C ALA A 21 -40.34 -11.66 16.76
N VAL A 22 -39.56 -12.63 17.22
CA VAL A 22 -39.73 -13.23 18.56
C VAL A 22 -39.57 -12.17 19.64
N TYR A 23 -38.55 -11.32 19.55
CA TYR A 23 -38.33 -10.30 20.56
C TYR A 23 -39.42 -9.23 20.58
N ALA A 24 -39.72 -8.65 19.41
CA ALA A 24 -40.69 -7.55 19.28
C ALA A 24 -42.13 -7.97 19.62
N VAL A 25 -42.48 -9.25 19.44
CA VAL A 25 -43.86 -9.74 19.65
C VAL A 25 -44.04 -10.45 20.98
N LYS A 26 -43.04 -11.17 21.51
CA LYS A 26 -43.23 -12.13 22.62
C LYS A 26 -42.35 -11.89 23.85
N ALA A 27 -41.21 -11.22 23.75
CA ALA A 27 -40.22 -11.14 24.83
C ALA A 27 -40.52 -10.06 25.91
N GLY A 28 -41.31 -9.03 25.57
CA GLY A 28 -41.72 -7.97 26.49
C GLY A 28 -40.60 -6.98 26.90
N ARG A 29 -40.95 -5.92 27.64
CA ARG A 29 -40.00 -4.84 27.99
C ARG A 29 -39.04 -5.22 29.11
N ASN A 30 -37.78 -5.41 28.76
CA ASN A 30 -36.67 -5.47 29.70
C ASN A 30 -35.44 -4.80 29.08
N ILE A 31 -34.86 -3.82 29.78
CA ILE A 31 -33.78 -2.98 29.24
C ILE A 31 -32.48 -3.77 29.00
N TRP A 32 -32.19 -4.77 29.84
CA TRP A 32 -31.00 -5.62 29.70
C TRP A 32 -31.11 -6.50 28.46
N TRP A 33 -32.22 -7.23 28.31
CA TRP A 33 -32.46 -8.08 27.14
C TRP A 33 -32.52 -7.27 25.85
N LEU A 34 -33.13 -6.09 25.88
CA LEU A 34 -33.22 -5.19 24.72
C LEU A 34 -31.81 -4.76 24.29
N THR A 35 -30.98 -4.36 25.26
CA THR A 35 -29.62 -3.90 24.98
C THR A 35 -28.77 -5.01 24.37
N ILE A 36 -28.80 -6.21 24.94
CA ILE A 36 -28.04 -7.35 24.42
C ILE A 36 -28.49 -7.73 23.01
N ILE A 37 -29.80 -7.81 22.78
CA ILE A 37 -30.33 -8.19 21.46
C ILE A 37 -30.05 -7.09 20.43
N LEU A 38 -30.18 -5.82 20.79
CA LEU A 38 -29.81 -4.72 19.91
C LEU A 38 -28.32 -4.72 19.55
N LEU A 39 -27.44 -5.05 20.51
CA LEU A 39 -26.00 -5.20 20.25
C LEU A 39 -25.70 -6.35 19.29
N LEU A 40 -26.35 -7.51 19.46
CA LEU A 40 -26.15 -8.67 18.57
C LEU A 40 -26.70 -8.42 17.17
N LEU A 41 -27.92 -7.91 17.05
CA LEU A 41 -28.50 -7.54 15.76
C LEU A 41 -27.66 -6.43 15.09
N GLY A 42 -27.14 -5.49 15.88
CA GLY A 42 -26.19 -4.48 15.43
C GLY A 42 -24.88 -5.07 14.90
N LEU A 43 -24.30 -6.02 15.62
CA LEU A 43 -23.10 -6.74 15.19
C LEU A 43 -23.34 -7.51 13.89
N PHE A 44 -24.50 -8.17 13.74
CA PHE A 44 -24.90 -8.82 12.49
C PHE A 44 -24.92 -7.82 11.33
N ILE A 45 -25.51 -6.64 11.52
CA ILE A 45 -25.57 -5.60 10.49
C ILE A 45 -24.17 -5.10 10.13
N VAL A 46 -23.36 -4.77 11.14
CA VAL A 46 -21.98 -4.29 10.92
C VAL A 46 -21.17 -5.33 10.16
N LEU A 47 -21.24 -6.61 10.53
CA LEU A 47 -20.53 -7.68 9.82
C LEU A 47 -20.96 -7.79 8.34
N ASN A 48 -22.26 -7.78 8.04
CA ASN A 48 -22.73 -7.86 6.66
C ASN A 48 -22.42 -6.58 5.86
N VAL A 49 -22.43 -5.42 6.51
CA VAL A 49 -21.99 -4.16 5.90
C VAL A 49 -20.49 -4.19 5.59
N THR A 50 -19.66 -4.69 6.51
CA THR A 50 -18.23 -4.89 6.27
C THR A 50 -18.00 -5.86 5.13
N LEU A 51 -18.75 -6.96 5.06
CA LEU A 51 -18.68 -7.91 3.95
C LEU A 51 -19.06 -7.24 2.61
N LEU A 52 -20.13 -6.45 2.58
CA LEU A 52 -20.56 -5.71 1.40
C LEU A 52 -19.49 -4.70 0.95
N ALA A 53 -18.93 -3.94 1.89
CA ALA A 53 -17.86 -2.99 1.63
C ALA A 53 -16.60 -3.70 1.11
N SER A 54 -16.23 -4.83 1.71
CA SER A 54 -15.05 -5.61 1.30
C SER A 54 -15.24 -6.20 -0.10
N ASN A 55 -16.43 -6.74 -0.39
CA ASN A 55 -16.83 -7.17 -1.74
C ASN A 55 -16.81 -6.03 -2.75
N TYR A 56 -17.14 -4.81 -2.32
CA TYR A 56 -17.06 -3.65 -3.19
C TYR A 56 -15.62 -3.31 -3.60
N PHE A 57 -14.62 -3.61 -2.77
CA PHE A 57 -13.20 -3.41 -3.11
C PHE A 57 -12.61 -4.59 -3.90
N THR A 58 -12.69 -5.81 -3.37
CA THR A 58 -11.96 -6.96 -3.91
C THR A 58 -12.84 -7.98 -4.61
N GLY A 59 -14.14 -7.97 -4.30
CA GLY A 59 -15.11 -8.95 -4.82
C GLY A 59 -15.03 -10.34 -4.17
N GLU A 60 -14.11 -10.58 -3.23
CA GLU A 60 -13.87 -11.88 -2.58
C GLU A 60 -14.27 -11.94 -1.09
N GLY A 61 -15.02 -10.95 -0.61
CA GLY A 61 -15.44 -10.85 0.79
C GLY A 61 -14.36 -10.24 1.65
N ILE A 62 -14.18 -10.72 2.88
CA ILE A 62 -13.21 -10.28 3.88
C ILE A 62 -12.01 -11.24 3.86
N ASN A 63 -10.89 -10.83 3.27
CA ASN A 63 -9.68 -11.65 3.14
C ASN A 63 -8.39 -10.79 3.29
N ASP A 64 -7.23 -11.41 3.10
CA ASP A 64 -5.94 -10.71 3.19
C ASP A 64 -5.78 -9.60 2.13
N ALA A 65 -6.33 -9.74 0.92
CA ALA A 65 -6.31 -8.67 -0.08
C ALA A 65 -7.12 -7.45 0.35
N VAL A 66 -8.23 -7.63 1.06
CA VAL A 66 -9.02 -6.51 1.61
C VAL A 66 -8.24 -5.81 2.71
N LEU A 67 -7.64 -6.58 3.62
CA LEU A 67 -6.77 -6.00 4.64
C LEU A 67 -5.64 -5.21 3.97
N TYR A 68 -4.97 -5.80 2.99
CA TYR A 68 -3.92 -5.14 2.23
C TYR A 68 -4.43 -3.87 1.55
N THR A 69 -5.59 -3.90 0.90
CA THR A 69 -6.17 -2.75 0.18
C THR A 69 -6.62 -1.63 1.13
N LEU A 70 -7.24 -1.97 2.26
CA LEU A 70 -7.74 -1.00 3.25
C LEU A 70 -6.62 -0.39 4.10
N THR A 71 -5.57 -1.18 4.38
CA THR A 71 -4.39 -0.71 5.14
C THR A 71 -3.31 -0.12 4.24
N SER A 72 -3.41 -0.33 2.93
CA SER A 72 -2.66 0.44 1.94
C SER A 72 -3.35 1.77 1.71
N SER A 73 -2.55 2.83 1.57
CA SER A 73 -3.10 4.16 1.34
C SER A 73 -3.92 4.19 0.04
N MET A 74 -5.20 4.59 0.15
CA MET A 74 -6.08 4.89 -0.99
C MET A 74 -5.70 6.19 -1.72
N THR A 75 -4.54 6.78 -1.40
CA THR A 75 -4.00 7.97 -2.03
C THR A 75 -3.67 7.69 -3.49
N GLY A 76 -4.37 8.38 -4.41
CA GLY A 76 -4.36 8.13 -5.87
C GLY A 76 -5.62 7.43 -6.38
N ALA A 77 -6.31 6.65 -5.53
CA ALA A 77 -7.61 6.08 -5.83
C ALA A 77 -8.69 7.13 -5.58
N GLY A 78 -8.89 8.06 -6.54
CA GLY A 78 -9.81 9.20 -6.49
C GLY A 78 -10.90 9.15 -5.39
N VAL A 79 -10.51 9.54 -4.16
CA VAL A 79 -11.25 9.15 -2.93
C VAL A 79 -12.65 9.75 -2.91
N GLY A 80 -12.85 10.84 -3.65
CA GLY A 80 -14.16 11.45 -3.90
C GLY A 80 -15.23 10.48 -4.39
N LYS A 81 -14.87 9.42 -5.13
CA LYS A 81 -15.82 8.39 -5.57
C LYS A 81 -16.37 7.51 -4.42
N TYR A 82 -15.69 7.47 -3.27
CA TYR A 82 -16.05 6.62 -2.13
C TYR A 82 -16.72 7.39 -0.98
N ILE A 83 -16.63 8.73 -0.95
CA ILE A 83 -17.23 9.56 0.10
C ILE A 83 -18.76 9.44 0.12
N LEU A 84 -19.40 9.55 -1.04
CA LEU A 84 -20.85 9.51 -1.15
C LEU A 84 -21.44 8.12 -0.78
N PRO A 85 -20.89 6.99 -1.27
CA PRO A 85 -21.26 5.66 -0.76
C PRO A 85 -21.04 5.52 0.75
N GLY A 86 -19.92 6.01 1.28
CA GLY A 86 -19.61 5.95 2.71
C GLY A 86 -20.59 6.73 3.59
N LEU A 87 -20.97 7.95 3.19
CA LEU A 87 -22.00 8.74 3.87
C LEU A 87 -23.38 8.07 3.78
N GLY A 88 -23.73 7.55 2.60
CA GLY A 88 -24.98 6.79 2.41
C GLY A 88 -25.05 5.57 3.33
N LEU A 89 -23.94 4.86 3.49
CA LEU A 89 -23.83 3.72 4.40
C LEU A 89 -24.01 4.14 5.87
N ALA A 90 -23.36 5.23 6.30
CA ALA A 90 -23.48 5.74 7.66
C ALA A 90 -24.91 6.18 8.01
N VAL A 91 -25.56 6.94 7.11
CA VAL A 91 -26.96 7.35 7.27
C VAL A 91 -27.90 6.14 7.28
N GLY A 92 -27.66 5.19 6.37
CA GLY A 92 -28.41 3.93 6.31
C GLY A 92 -28.31 3.14 7.61
N LEU A 93 -27.11 3.02 8.18
CA LEU A 93 -26.89 2.37 9.47
C LEU A 93 -27.68 3.07 10.60
N ILE A 94 -27.60 4.39 10.70
CA ILE A 94 -28.35 5.16 11.72
C ILE A 94 -29.86 4.93 11.58
N ALA A 95 -30.39 4.98 10.36
CA ALA A 95 -31.81 4.73 10.09
C ALA A 95 -32.22 3.30 10.46
N ILE A 96 -31.40 2.30 10.13
CA ILE A 96 -31.64 0.90 10.47
C ILE A 96 -31.63 0.69 11.99
N PHE A 97 -30.63 1.22 12.70
CA PHE A 97 -30.56 1.11 14.17
C PHE A 97 -31.71 1.85 14.87
N GLY A 98 -32.09 3.03 14.37
CA GLY A 98 -33.26 3.77 14.84
C GLY A 98 -34.56 2.99 14.61
N GLY A 99 -34.74 2.44 13.41
CA GLY A 99 -35.88 1.60 13.04
C GLY A 99 -35.97 0.32 13.87
N LEU A 100 -34.87 -0.39 14.07
CA LEU A 100 -34.79 -1.57 14.94
C LEU A 100 -35.17 -1.25 16.37
N THR A 101 -34.60 -0.18 16.93
CA THR A 101 -34.93 0.28 18.28
C THR A 101 -36.42 0.60 18.40
N TRP A 102 -37.00 1.25 17.39
CA TRP A 102 -38.42 1.54 17.35
C TRP A 102 -39.27 0.26 17.27
N ILE A 103 -38.96 -0.67 16.37
CA ILE A 103 -39.67 -1.96 16.20
C ILE A 103 -39.64 -2.76 17.50
N LEU A 104 -38.46 -2.93 18.10
CA LEU A 104 -38.28 -3.71 19.32
C LEU A 104 -38.96 -3.07 20.55
N ARG A 105 -39.25 -1.75 20.50
CA ARG A 105 -39.96 -1.01 21.57
C ARG A 105 -41.45 -0.79 21.28
N ARG A 106 -41.95 -1.12 20.09
CA ARG A 106 -43.30 -0.73 19.62
C ARG A 106 -44.43 -1.34 20.44
N LYS A 107 -44.25 -2.53 21.01
CA LYS A 107 -45.30 -3.25 21.75
C LYS A 107 -45.02 -3.32 23.25
N ASN A 108 -46.03 -3.03 24.05
CA ASN A 108 -45.99 -3.07 25.52
C ASN A 108 -46.53 -4.42 26.02
N HIS A 109 -45.65 -5.40 26.17
CA HIS A 109 -45.96 -6.67 26.84
C HIS A 109 -45.06 -6.86 28.07
N PRO A 110 -45.55 -7.55 29.13
CA PRO A 110 -44.71 -7.92 30.26
C PRO A 110 -43.58 -8.86 29.82
N HIS A 111 -42.43 -8.76 30.49
CA HIS A 111 -41.23 -9.53 30.15
C HIS A 111 -41.46 -11.04 30.25
N HIS A 112 -40.92 -11.79 29.29
CA HIS A 112 -40.90 -13.25 29.31
C HIS A 112 -39.50 -13.77 29.02
N LEU A 113 -38.93 -14.51 29.98
CA LEU A 113 -37.56 -15.02 29.92
C LEU A 113 -37.33 -15.98 28.75
N GLY A 114 -38.23 -16.95 28.53
CA GLY A 114 -38.09 -17.96 27.47
C GLY A 114 -37.99 -17.37 26.06
N TYR A 115 -38.90 -16.47 25.68
CA TYR A 115 -38.85 -15.78 24.38
C TYR A 115 -37.65 -14.84 24.25
N SER A 116 -37.20 -14.21 25.35
CA SER A 116 -35.98 -13.40 25.33
C SER A 116 -34.74 -14.27 25.07
N ALA A 117 -34.65 -15.43 25.71
CA ALA A 117 -33.58 -16.40 25.50
C ALA A 117 -33.62 -17.01 24.09
N LEU A 118 -34.82 -17.29 23.56
CA LEU A 118 -34.98 -17.77 22.18
C LEU A 118 -34.54 -16.71 21.17
N ALA A 119 -34.93 -15.45 21.35
CA ALA A 119 -34.48 -14.35 20.48
C ALA A 119 -32.96 -14.16 20.54
N LEU A 120 -32.37 -14.28 21.73
CA LEU A 120 -30.91 -14.26 21.92
C LEU A 120 -30.23 -15.39 21.15
N PHE A 121 -30.73 -16.62 21.27
CA PHE A 121 -30.18 -17.78 20.57
C PHE A 121 -30.27 -17.60 19.04
N LEU A 122 -31.41 -17.13 18.53
CA LEU A 122 -31.59 -16.83 17.10
C LEU A 122 -30.63 -15.73 16.61
N ALA A 123 -30.42 -14.67 17.40
CA ALA A 123 -29.48 -13.60 17.07
C ALA A 123 -28.01 -14.07 17.11
N LEU A 124 -27.63 -14.92 18.06
CA LEU A 124 -26.29 -15.52 18.09
C LEU A 124 -26.07 -16.46 16.89
N PHE A 125 -27.09 -17.25 16.56
CA PHE A 125 -27.00 -18.20 15.46
C PHE A 125 -27.00 -17.49 14.10
N SER A 126 -27.71 -16.37 13.93
CA SER A 126 -27.63 -15.53 12.72
C SER A 126 -26.21 -14.98 12.51
N ILE A 127 -25.54 -14.52 13.58
CA ILE A 127 -24.15 -14.07 13.51
C ILE A 127 -23.23 -15.24 13.14
N LYS A 128 -23.36 -16.40 13.79
CA LYS A 128 -22.49 -17.55 13.52
C LYS A 128 -22.62 -18.08 12.08
N THR A 129 -23.80 -17.93 11.48
CA THR A 129 -24.12 -18.44 10.13
C THR A 129 -23.87 -17.43 9.01
N THR A 130 -23.63 -16.15 9.29
CA THR A 130 -23.29 -15.20 8.20
C THR A 130 -21.91 -15.53 7.61
N PRO A 131 -21.73 -15.42 6.27
CA PRO A 131 -20.42 -15.55 5.64
C PRO A 131 -19.38 -14.60 6.20
N ALA A 132 -19.78 -13.39 6.62
CA ALA A 132 -18.90 -12.39 7.19
C ALA A 132 -18.19 -12.92 8.44
N TYR A 133 -18.93 -13.55 9.36
CA TYR A 133 -18.38 -14.15 10.57
C TYR A 133 -17.45 -15.32 10.23
N GLN A 134 -17.84 -16.18 9.29
CA GLN A 134 -17.03 -17.32 8.86
C GLN A 134 -15.69 -16.88 8.26
N GLN A 135 -15.70 -15.86 7.42
CA GLN A 135 -14.50 -15.28 6.81
C GLN A 135 -13.60 -14.61 7.86
N VAL A 136 -14.15 -13.83 8.79
CA VAL A 136 -13.38 -13.23 9.90
C VAL A 136 -12.76 -14.31 10.79
N VAL A 137 -13.50 -15.35 11.15
CA VAL A 137 -12.97 -16.46 11.96
C VAL A 137 -11.88 -17.23 11.20
N SER A 138 -12.07 -17.47 9.91
CA SER A 138 -11.06 -18.11 9.04
C SER A 138 -9.77 -17.29 9.01
N LEU A 139 -9.89 -15.98 8.80
CA LEU A 139 -8.77 -15.04 8.78
C LEU A 139 -8.01 -15.05 10.11
N ILE A 140 -8.71 -14.98 11.25
CA ILE A 140 -8.07 -15.04 12.58
C ILE A 140 -7.37 -16.38 12.79
N LYS A 141 -8.02 -17.51 12.45
CA LYS A 141 -7.42 -18.85 12.60
C LYS A 141 -6.17 -19.02 11.73
N SER A 142 -6.19 -18.51 10.50
CA SER A 142 -5.05 -18.61 9.56
C SER A 142 -3.77 -17.94 10.06
N GLN A 143 -3.90 -16.97 10.98
CA GLN A 143 -2.75 -16.27 11.57
C GLN A 143 -2.06 -17.08 12.69
N THR A 144 -2.70 -18.12 13.20
CA THR A 144 -2.19 -18.93 14.32
C THR A 144 -1.80 -20.33 13.85
N ARG A 145 -0.55 -20.74 14.13
CA ARG A 145 -0.09 -22.11 13.85
C ARG A 145 -0.85 -23.11 14.71
N THR A 146 -1.63 -23.98 14.08
CA THR A 146 -2.33 -25.10 14.75
C THR A 146 -1.63 -26.41 14.43
N GLY A 147 -0.95 -27.03 15.40
CA GLY A 147 -0.28 -28.32 15.23
C GLY A 147 1.07 -28.28 14.50
N THR A 148 1.51 -29.44 14.00
CA THR A 148 2.75 -29.61 13.23
C THR A 148 2.47 -29.39 11.74
N SER A 149 3.19 -28.47 11.11
CA SER A 149 3.07 -28.17 9.67
C SER A 149 3.92 -29.13 8.83
N ASP A 150 3.39 -29.55 7.67
CA ASP A 150 4.10 -30.32 6.63
C ASP A 150 4.73 -29.42 5.55
N PHE A 151 4.74 -28.09 5.73
CA PHE A 151 5.28 -27.14 4.76
C PHE A 151 6.69 -27.49 4.27
N ALA A 152 7.56 -27.93 5.18
CA ALA A 152 8.94 -28.28 4.88
C ALA A 152 9.07 -29.50 3.95
N ASP A 153 8.07 -30.39 3.91
CA ASP A 153 8.07 -31.56 3.04
C ASP A 153 7.81 -31.18 1.57
N TRP A 154 7.12 -30.04 1.37
CA TRP A 154 6.70 -29.56 0.05
C TRP A 154 7.55 -28.40 -0.48
N TYR A 155 8.20 -27.64 0.39
CA TYR A 155 9.08 -26.54 0.00
C TYR A 155 10.41 -27.07 -0.55
N LYS A 156 10.77 -26.69 -1.79
CA LYS A 156 12.03 -27.08 -2.44
C LYS A 156 12.93 -25.89 -2.76
N VAL A 157 14.18 -25.94 -2.29
CA VAL A 157 15.23 -24.97 -2.61
C VAL A 157 15.85 -25.29 -3.98
N PRO A 158 15.78 -24.39 -4.99
CA PRO A 158 16.32 -24.64 -6.33
C PRO A 158 17.86 -24.68 -6.36
N GLU A 159 18.45 -25.24 -7.42
CA GLU A 159 19.92 -25.31 -7.63
C GLU A 159 20.61 -23.93 -7.73
N GLY A 160 19.85 -22.85 -7.94
CA GLY A 160 20.36 -21.49 -7.91
C GLY A 160 21.01 -21.01 -9.22
N THR A 161 21.29 -21.89 -10.19
CA THR A 161 21.88 -21.51 -11.50
C THR A 161 21.34 -22.38 -12.64
N ILE A 162 21.50 -21.89 -13.87
CA ILE A 162 21.26 -22.62 -15.12
C ILE A 162 22.62 -23.04 -15.66
N LYS A 163 22.81 -24.33 -15.96
CA LYS A 163 24.11 -24.88 -16.39
C LYS A 163 24.57 -24.34 -17.75
N GLN A 164 23.64 -24.20 -18.70
CA GLN A 164 23.95 -23.75 -20.07
C GLN A 164 22.87 -22.78 -20.59
N PRO A 165 22.80 -21.54 -20.05
CA PRO A 165 21.79 -20.58 -20.44
C PRO A 165 22.06 -20.05 -21.85
N LYS A 166 21.06 -20.15 -22.73
CA LYS A 166 21.16 -19.76 -24.15
C LYS A 166 20.12 -18.76 -24.63
N LEU A 167 18.97 -18.68 -23.96
CA LEU A 167 17.82 -17.91 -24.41
C LEU A 167 17.71 -16.60 -23.62
N ASN A 168 17.19 -15.56 -24.25
CA ASN A 168 16.71 -14.36 -23.57
C ASN A 168 15.27 -14.60 -23.09
N LEU A 169 14.87 -13.87 -22.04
CA LEU A 169 13.52 -13.92 -21.51
C LEU A 169 12.84 -12.55 -21.70
N VAL A 170 11.63 -12.54 -22.25
CA VAL A 170 10.70 -11.41 -22.16
C VAL A 170 9.48 -11.91 -21.41
N TYR A 171 9.15 -11.28 -20.29
CA TYR A 171 8.02 -11.69 -19.45
C TYR A 171 7.08 -10.51 -19.27
N ILE A 172 5.83 -10.68 -19.70
CA ILE A 172 4.82 -9.64 -19.67
C ILE A 172 3.77 -10.03 -18.61
N TYR A 173 3.74 -9.27 -17.53
CA TYR A 173 2.65 -9.29 -16.57
C TYR A 173 1.51 -8.43 -17.11
N GLY A 174 0.36 -9.04 -17.35
CA GLY A 174 -0.88 -8.34 -17.68
C GLY A 174 -1.64 -8.04 -16.39
N GLU A 175 -1.68 -6.78 -15.98
CA GLU A 175 -2.45 -6.29 -14.82
C GLU A 175 -3.89 -6.77 -14.89
N SER A 176 -4.35 -7.52 -13.89
CA SER A 176 -5.73 -8.02 -13.82
C SER A 176 -6.20 -8.78 -15.09
N LEU A 177 -5.30 -9.21 -15.99
CA LEU A 177 -5.63 -9.74 -17.31
C LEU A 177 -5.85 -11.25 -17.23
N GLU A 178 -7.07 -11.66 -16.93
CA GLU A 178 -7.47 -13.06 -16.78
C GLU A 178 -7.55 -13.83 -18.10
N ARG A 179 -7.32 -15.15 -18.04
CA ARG A 179 -7.64 -16.07 -19.14
C ARG A 179 -9.12 -16.00 -19.53
N THR A 180 -9.98 -15.74 -18.55
CA THR A 180 -11.44 -15.70 -18.71
C THR A 180 -11.91 -14.66 -19.73
N TYR A 181 -11.16 -13.58 -19.95
CA TYR A 181 -11.47 -12.60 -21.00
C TYR A 181 -11.33 -13.14 -22.44
N PHE A 182 -10.65 -14.28 -22.62
CA PHE A 182 -10.38 -14.90 -23.92
C PHE A 182 -11.46 -15.93 -24.31
N ASP A 183 -12.48 -16.13 -23.48
CA ASP A 183 -13.61 -16.98 -23.81
C ASP A 183 -14.49 -16.30 -24.86
N GLU A 184 -14.39 -16.75 -26.12
CA GLU A 184 -15.16 -16.19 -27.24
C GLU A 184 -16.67 -16.45 -27.14
N GLN A 185 -17.12 -17.42 -26.33
CA GLN A 185 -18.55 -17.65 -26.09
C GLN A 185 -19.08 -16.65 -25.07
N ALA A 186 -18.30 -16.38 -24.02
CA ALA A 186 -18.68 -15.42 -22.99
C ALA A 186 -18.46 -13.96 -23.41
N PHE A 187 -17.36 -13.66 -24.11
CA PHE A 187 -16.91 -12.31 -24.45
C PHE A 187 -16.41 -12.24 -25.91
N PRO A 188 -17.31 -12.40 -26.89
CA PRO A 188 -16.94 -12.47 -28.30
C PRO A 188 -16.13 -11.24 -28.73
N GLY A 189 -14.96 -11.48 -29.34
CA GLY A 189 -14.10 -10.44 -29.88
C GLY A 189 -13.52 -9.47 -28.84
N LEU A 190 -13.42 -9.86 -27.57
CA LEU A 190 -12.86 -9.00 -26.53
C LEU A 190 -11.33 -8.86 -26.66
N ALA A 191 -10.60 -9.96 -26.88
CA ALA A 191 -9.14 -9.97 -26.97
C ALA A 191 -8.57 -10.71 -28.21
N PRO A 192 -9.02 -10.37 -29.44
CA PRO A 192 -8.78 -11.22 -30.60
C PRO A 192 -7.30 -11.31 -31.02
N GLU A 193 -6.54 -10.21 -30.94
CA GLU A 193 -5.13 -10.16 -31.36
C GLU A 193 -4.26 -11.03 -30.44
N LEU A 194 -4.42 -10.89 -29.12
CA LEU A 194 -3.66 -11.69 -28.17
C LEU A 194 -4.14 -13.15 -28.12
N ASN A 195 -5.44 -13.41 -28.37
CA ASN A 195 -5.97 -14.78 -28.46
C ASN A 195 -5.36 -15.54 -29.66
N ALA A 196 -5.15 -14.86 -30.79
CA ALA A 196 -4.49 -15.44 -31.96
C ALA A 196 -3.02 -15.79 -31.71
N LEU A 197 -2.32 -15.02 -30.88
CA LEU A 197 -0.97 -15.35 -30.42
C LEU A 197 -0.97 -16.51 -29.43
N LYS A 198 -1.90 -16.50 -28.48
CA LYS A 198 -2.07 -17.57 -27.49
C LYS A 198 -2.34 -18.92 -28.15
N SER A 199 -3.12 -18.98 -29.23
CA SER A 199 -3.40 -20.23 -29.96
C SER A 199 -2.17 -20.83 -30.66
N GLN A 200 -1.11 -20.03 -30.85
CA GLN A 200 0.17 -20.45 -31.44
C GLN A 200 1.24 -20.72 -30.38
N ALA A 201 0.88 -20.67 -29.10
CA ALA A 201 1.78 -20.77 -27.96
C ALA A 201 1.64 -22.12 -27.23
N ILE A 202 2.50 -22.36 -26.25
CA ILE A 202 2.24 -23.34 -25.19
C ILE A 202 1.33 -22.65 -24.18
N ASP A 203 0.03 -22.91 -24.30
CA ASP A 203 -1.04 -22.31 -23.51
C ASP A 203 -1.40 -23.20 -22.31
N PHE A 204 -1.42 -22.66 -21.10
CA PHE A 204 -1.79 -23.43 -19.91
C PHE A 204 -3.15 -22.97 -19.39
N SER A 205 -4.14 -23.88 -19.40
CA SER A 205 -5.44 -23.61 -18.75
C SER A 205 -5.43 -24.07 -17.30
N HIS A 206 -6.46 -23.69 -16.54
CA HIS A 206 -6.64 -24.04 -15.12
C HIS A 206 -5.55 -23.51 -14.17
N THR A 207 -4.98 -22.34 -14.49
CA THR A 207 -4.14 -21.59 -13.54
C THR A 207 -5.04 -20.91 -12.51
N ALA A 208 -5.14 -21.49 -11.33
CA ALA A 208 -5.94 -20.94 -10.24
C ALA A 208 -5.24 -19.79 -9.50
N GLN A 209 -6.04 -18.83 -9.01
CA GLN A 209 -5.60 -17.87 -8.00
C GLN A 209 -5.78 -18.44 -6.59
N MET A 210 -4.83 -18.15 -5.70
CA MET A 210 -4.82 -18.59 -4.31
C MET A 210 -4.64 -17.40 -3.36
N ALA A 211 -4.88 -17.63 -2.07
CA ALA A 211 -4.66 -16.61 -1.04
C ALA A 211 -3.20 -16.14 -1.04
N GLY A 212 -2.99 -14.83 -0.92
CA GLY A 212 -1.66 -14.23 -0.96
C GLY A 212 -1.06 -14.21 -2.37
N MET A 213 -1.90 -14.17 -3.40
CA MET A 213 -1.51 -14.07 -4.83
C MET A 213 -2.48 -13.19 -5.63
N ASP A 214 -3.33 -12.45 -4.93
CA ASP A 214 -4.56 -11.81 -5.40
C ASP A 214 -4.42 -10.29 -5.59
N TYR A 215 -3.19 -9.81 -5.68
CA TYR A 215 -2.80 -8.43 -5.99
C TYR A 215 -1.39 -8.42 -6.62
N THR A 216 -1.04 -7.38 -7.37
CA THR A 216 0.11 -7.36 -8.30
C THR A 216 1.42 -7.85 -7.70
N ILE A 217 1.88 -7.28 -6.58
CA ILE A 217 3.15 -7.71 -5.96
C ILE A 217 3.07 -9.16 -5.45
N ALA A 218 1.93 -9.61 -4.96
CA ALA A 218 1.74 -10.99 -4.52
C ALA A 218 1.80 -11.98 -5.69
N GLY A 219 1.20 -11.62 -6.83
CA GLY A 219 1.31 -12.36 -8.08
C GLY A 219 2.75 -12.45 -8.61
N ILE A 220 3.48 -11.34 -8.54
CA ILE A 220 4.91 -11.28 -8.90
C ILE A 220 5.73 -12.17 -7.94
N VAL A 221 5.54 -12.06 -6.63
CA VAL A 221 6.24 -12.92 -5.64
C VAL A 221 5.93 -14.40 -5.88
N ALA A 222 4.66 -14.76 -6.08
CA ALA A 222 4.27 -16.14 -6.36
C ALA A 222 4.91 -16.66 -7.65
N SER A 223 4.85 -15.89 -8.73
CA SER A 223 5.42 -16.30 -10.01
C SER A 223 6.95 -16.34 -10.02
N GLN A 224 7.63 -15.53 -9.21
CA GLN A 224 9.10 -15.49 -9.16
C GLN A 224 9.68 -16.48 -8.14
N CYS A 225 9.08 -16.59 -6.97
CA CYS A 225 9.63 -17.32 -5.81
C CYS A 225 8.89 -18.62 -5.49
N GLY A 226 7.76 -18.89 -6.16
CA GLY A 226 6.94 -20.08 -5.92
C GLY A 226 6.37 -20.15 -4.51
N ILE A 227 6.05 -19.01 -3.90
CA ILE A 227 5.42 -18.89 -2.57
C ILE A 227 4.38 -17.76 -2.56
N PRO A 228 3.30 -17.85 -1.77
CA PRO A 228 2.38 -16.73 -1.58
C PRO A 228 3.04 -15.57 -0.81
N LEU A 229 2.50 -14.37 -0.95
CA LEU A 229 2.90 -13.20 -0.17
C LEU A 229 1.99 -13.04 1.05
N PHE A 230 2.49 -13.47 2.21
CA PHE A 230 1.89 -13.17 3.51
C PHE A 230 2.89 -12.38 4.36
N ALA A 231 2.56 -11.13 4.68
CA ALA A 231 3.42 -10.27 5.48
C ALA A 231 2.95 -10.23 6.96
N PRO A 232 3.87 -10.13 7.94
CA PRO A 232 3.52 -9.99 9.35
C PRO A 232 3.15 -8.57 9.78
N PHE A 233 3.08 -7.63 8.83
CA PHE A 233 2.78 -6.21 9.03
C PHE A 233 1.62 -5.79 8.12
N GLU A 234 0.93 -4.72 8.51
CA GLU A 234 -0.23 -4.20 7.78
C GLU A 234 0.18 -3.43 6.50
N GLY A 235 -0.55 -3.65 5.41
CA GLY A 235 -0.52 -2.83 4.19
C GLY A 235 0.82 -2.78 3.41
N ASN A 236 1.06 -1.64 2.78
CA ASN A 236 2.26 -1.31 1.98
C ASN A 236 3.55 -1.12 2.83
N SER A 237 3.57 -1.53 4.10
CA SER A 237 4.72 -1.42 5.01
C SER A 237 5.93 -2.26 4.58
N SER A 238 5.76 -3.08 3.55
CA SER A 238 6.86 -3.77 2.86
C SER A 238 7.85 -2.80 2.19
N ALA A 239 7.40 -1.61 1.78
CA ALA A 239 8.23 -0.57 1.14
C ALA A 239 9.33 0.02 2.05
N SER A 240 9.31 -0.34 3.32
CA SER A 240 10.25 0.11 4.34
C SER A 240 11.20 -0.98 4.83
N MET A 241 11.01 -2.19 4.33
CA MET A 241 11.96 -3.26 4.52
C MET A 241 13.23 -3.00 3.72
N SER A 242 14.35 -3.55 4.16
CA SER A 242 15.58 -3.56 3.37
C SER A 242 15.63 -4.70 2.35
N SER A 243 14.86 -5.78 2.59
CA SER A 243 14.82 -6.96 1.74
C SER A 243 13.51 -7.73 1.87
N PHE A 244 13.08 -8.41 0.82
CA PHE A 244 12.03 -9.43 0.90
C PHE A 244 12.66 -10.82 1.00
N PHE A 245 12.03 -11.72 1.78
CA PHE A 245 12.37 -13.14 1.87
C PHE A 245 13.87 -13.46 1.68
N PRO A 246 14.78 -12.92 2.53
CA PRO A 246 16.21 -12.81 2.22
C PRO A 246 16.95 -14.16 2.09
N LYS A 247 16.30 -15.27 2.43
CA LYS A 247 16.84 -16.62 2.32
C LYS A 247 16.24 -17.42 1.16
N ASN A 248 15.25 -16.88 0.47
CA ASN A 248 14.59 -17.54 -0.64
C ASN A 248 15.37 -17.27 -1.93
N ILE A 249 15.50 -18.30 -2.75
CA ILE A 249 16.08 -18.19 -4.09
C ILE A 249 14.92 -18.13 -5.09
N CYS A 250 14.76 -16.99 -5.76
CA CYS A 250 13.70 -16.76 -6.74
C CYS A 250 14.25 -16.82 -8.18
N LEU A 251 13.36 -16.82 -9.18
CA LEU A 251 13.73 -16.89 -10.59
C LEU A 251 14.72 -15.77 -10.97
N GLY A 252 14.50 -14.54 -10.53
CA GLY A 252 15.43 -13.42 -10.75
C GLY A 252 16.85 -13.70 -10.22
N ASP A 253 16.98 -14.28 -9.02
CA ASP A 253 18.29 -14.68 -8.45
C ASP A 253 18.99 -15.70 -9.33
N ILE A 254 18.25 -16.72 -9.77
CA ILE A 254 18.77 -17.78 -10.62
C ILE A 254 19.24 -17.22 -11.96
N LEU A 255 18.47 -16.32 -12.56
CA LEU A 255 18.82 -15.66 -13.83
C LEU A 255 20.09 -14.82 -13.66
N LYS A 256 20.17 -14.00 -12.60
CA LYS A 256 21.35 -13.18 -12.31
C LYS A 256 22.59 -14.05 -12.12
N ALA A 257 22.49 -15.10 -11.30
CA ALA A 257 23.58 -16.05 -11.06
C ALA A 257 23.98 -16.84 -12.32
N SER A 258 23.07 -16.94 -13.30
CA SER A 258 23.31 -17.51 -14.64
C SER A 258 23.85 -16.50 -15.65
N GLY A 259 24.19 -15.29 -15.22
CA GLY A 259 24.79 -14.23 -16.04
C GLY A 259 23.80 -13.48 -16.93
N TYR A 260 22.52 -13.41 -16.54
CA TYR A 260 21.54 -12.52 -17.16
C TYR A 260 21.62 -11.13 -16.54
N GLN A 261 21.40 -10.11 -17.37
CA GLN A 261 21.01 -8.80 -16.88
C GLN A 261 19.49 -8.74 -16.75
N ASN A 262 19.01 -8.52 -15.52
CA ASN A 262 17.58 -8.52 -15.24
C ASN A 262 17.03 -7.09 -15.27
N TYR A 263 16.07 -6.86 -16.17
CA TYR A 263 15.37 -5.60 -16.40
C TYR A 263 13.91 -5.71 -15.99
N PHE A 264 13.36 -4.66 -15.39
CA PHE A 264 11.94 -4.52 -15.09
C PHE A 264 11.43 -3.14 -15.52
N ILE A 265 10.32 -3.08 -16.27
CA ILE A 265 9.73 -1.84 -16.77
C ILE A 265 8.23 -1.84 -16.46
N GLN A 266 7.72 -0.74 -15.91
CA GLN A 266 6.29 -0.54 -15.67
C GLN A 266 5.90 0.95 -15.79
N GLY A 267 4.62 1.23 -15.95
CA GLY A 267 4.12 2.61 -15.97
C GLY A 267 4.05 3.26 -14.60
N ALA A 268 3.79 2.47 -13.55
CA ALA A 268 3.60 2.94 -12.18
C ALA A 268 4.92 3.22 -11.44
N ASP A 269 4.83 3.88 -10.28
CA ASP A 269 5.99 4.10 -9.42
C ASP A 269 6.52 2.76 -8.84
N LEU A 270 7.84 2.54 -8.90
CA LEU A 270 8.46 1.30 -8.41
C LEU A 270 8.33 1.14 -6.89
N ARG A 271 8.27 2.24 -6.14
CA ARG A 271 8.18 2.22 -4.67
C ARG A 271 6.82 1.75 -4.16
N PHE A 272 5.77 1.88 -4.97
CA PHE A 272 4.44 1.37 -4.63
C PHE A 272 4.52 -0.13 -4.26
N ALA A 273 3.88 -0.53 -3.17
CA ALA A 273 3.88 -1.91 -2.65
C ALA A 273 5.27 -2.52 -2.32
N GLY A 274 6.35 -1.72 -2.33
CA GLY A 274 7.72 -2.20 -2.11
C GLY A 274 8.26 -3.08 -3.24
N LYS A 275 7.76 -2.89 -4.49
CA LYS A 275 8.24 -3.67 -5.65
C LYS A 275 9.73 -3.46 -5.90
N ASP A 276 10.22 -2.23 -5.77
CA ASP A 276 11.65 -1.90 -5.91
C ASP A 276 12.53 -2.74 -4.97
N ILE A 277 12.13 -2.86 -3.70
CA ILE A 277 12.85 -3.63 -2.69
C ILE A 277 12.81 -5.12 -3.02
N PHE A 278 11.64 -5.67 -3.37
CA PHE A 278 11.52 -7.07 -3.77
C PHE A 278 12.42 -7.39 -4.98
N LEU A 279 12.27 -6.62 -6.06
CA LEU A 279 13.03 -6.82 -7.30
C LEU A 279 14.54 -6.67 -7.05
N GLN A 280 14.97 -5.64 -6.31
CA GLN A 280 16.38 -5.46 -5.95
C GLN A 280 16.92 -6.60 -5.09
N SER A 281 16.11 -7.12 -4.16
CA SER A 281 16.48 -8.26 -3.30
C SER A 281 16.68 -9.54 -4.12
N HIS A 282 15.95 -9.67 -5.22
CA HIS A 282 15.90 -10.89 -6.04
C HIS A 282 16.53 -10.72 -7.42
N GLY A 283 17.66 -10.01 -7.47
CA GLY A 283 18.55 -10.01 -8.62
C GLY A 283 18.21 -9.05 -9.75
N PHE A 284 17.28 -8.11 -9.58
CA PHE A 284 17.02 -7.05 -10.56
C PHE A 284 17.87 -5.81 -10.26
N GLU A 285 18.61 -5.36 -11.27
CA GLU A 285 19.51 -4.20 -11.14
C GLU A 285 19.05 -3.01 -11.99
N HIS A 286 18.22 -3.27 -12.99
CA HIS A 286 17.75 -2.27 -13.94
C HIS A 286 16.22 -2.18 -13.88
N MET A 287 15.70 -1.16 -13.20
CA MET A 287 14.26 -1.01 -12.99
C MET A 287 13.81 0.38 -13.43
N TYR A 288 12.68 0.44 -14.14
CA TYR A 288 12.13 1.67 -14.70
C TYR A 288 10.65 1.77 -14.34
N GLY A 289 10.28 2.78 -13.56
CA GLY A 289 8.89 3.15 -13.28
C GLY A 289 8.61 4.60 -13.66
N ALA A 290 7.51 5.13 -13.13
CA ALA A 290 7.05 6.49 -13.45
C ALA A 290 8.11 7.60 -13.28
N GLN A 291 9.02 7.48 -12.31
CA GLN A 291 10.06 8.49 -12.09
C GLN A 291 11.21 8.36 -13.08
N GLU A 292 11.68 7.13 -13.28
CA GLU A 292 12.80 6.82 -14.16
C GLU A 292 12.43 7.05 -15.63
N LEU A 293 11.21 6.69 -16.02
CA LEU A 293 10.69 6.86 -17.37
C LEU A 293 10.43 8.32 -17.73
N LYS A 294 10.25 9.24 -16.76
CA LYS A 294 9.90 10.64 -17.01
C LYS A 294 10.88 11.35 -17.96
N GLY A 295 12.16 10.99 -17.92
CA GLY A 295 13.19 11.56 -18.80
C GLY A 295 13.46 10.76 -20.08
N MET A 296 12.78 9.64 -20.27
CA MET A 296 12.99 8.70 -21.39
C MET A 296 11.85 8.78 -22.39
N VAL A 297 10.61 8.91 -21.90
CA VAL A 297 9.41 8.92 -22.74
C VAL A 297 9.25 10.22 -23.52
N ALA A 298 8.59 10.13 -24.68
CA ALA A 298 8.31 11.27 -25.54
C ALA A 298 7.38 12.32 -24.90
N ASP A 299 6.41 11.90 -24.08
CA ASP A 299 5.44 12.79 -23.42
C ASP A 299 5.38 12.50 -21.91
N PRO A 300 6.15 13.24 -21.08
CA PRO A 300 6.19 13.03 -19.63
C PRO A 300 4.87 13.29 -18.90
N ASN A 301 3.91 13.94 -19.56
CA ASN A 301 2.59 14.29 -19.01
C ASN A 301 1.50 13.29 -19.41
N TYR A 302 1.76 12.40 -20.37
CA TYR A 302 0.80 11.40 -20.81
C TYR A 302 0.72 10.22 -19.83
N LYS A 303 -0.03 10.44 -18.74
CA LYS A 303 -0.18 9.48 -17.65
C LYS A 303 -1.63 9.43 -17.17
N ASN A 304 -2.03 8.26 -16.70
CA ASN A 304 -3.24 8.08 -15.91
C ASN A 304 -2.91 8.26 -14.40
N ASN A 305 -3.87 7.97 -13.53
CA ASN A 305 -3.69 8.16 -12.08
C ASN A 305 -2.63 7.24 -11.46
N TRP A 306 -2.29 6.13 -12.11
CA TRP A 306 -1.33 5.13 -11.64
C TRP A 306 0.05 5.31 -12.26
N GLY A 307 0.13 5.80 -13.50
CA GLY A 307 1.41 5.94 -14.20
C GLY A 307 1.27 6.16 -15.69
N PHE A 308 2.34 5.85 -16.44
CA PHE A 308 2.32 5.85 -17.89
C PHE A 308 1.38 4.76 -18.43
N TYR A 309 0.71 5.08 -19.54
CA TYR A 309 -0.19 4.18 -20.25
C TYR A 309 0.57 3.00 -20.88
N ASP A 310 -0.14 1.90 -21.14
CA ASP A 310 0.46 0.67 -21.66
C ASP A 310 1.17 0.86 -23.00
N ASP A 311 0.64 1.71 -23.88
CA ASP A 311 1.28 2.02 -25.16
C ASP A 311 2.70 2.58 -24.99
N THR A 312 2.88 3.48 -24.04
CA THR A 312 4.15 4.11 -23.71
C THR A 312 5.10 3.10 -23.10
N VAL A 313 4.63 2.32 -22.12
CA VAL A 313 5.46 1.34 -21.39
C VAL A 313 5.94 0.21 -22.32
N LEU A 314 5.06 -0.30 -23.18
CA LEU A 314 5.38 -1.42 -24.06
C LEU A 314 6.25 -0.99 -25.25
N ASP A 315 6.16 0.26 -25.71
CA ASP A 315 7.12 0.81 -26.68
C ASP A 315 8.53 0.94 -26.06
N GLU A 316 8.66 1.47 -24.84
CA GLU A 316 9.95 1.53 -24.12
C GLU A 316 10.52 0.12 -23.87
N ALA A 317 9.66 -0.86 -23.57
CA ALA A 317 10.08 -2.26 -23.44
C ALA A 317 10.60 -2.84 -24.77
N TYR A 318 9.99 -2.51 -25.90
CA TYR A 318 10.48 -2.93 -27.20
C TYR A 318 11.84 -2.31 -27.53
N ASP A 319 12.01 -1.00 -27.28
CA ASP A 319 13.28 -0.31 -27.53
C ASP A 319 14.40 -0.89 -26.66
N LYS A 320 14.10 -1.16 -25.39
CA LYS A 320 15.04 -1.85 -24.49
C LYS A 320 15.36 -3.26 -24.97
N PHE A 321 14.37 -4.03 -25.45
CA PHE A 321 14.60 -5.35 -26.02
C PHE A 321 15.58 -5.31 -27.20
N ILE A 322 15.42 -4.34 -28.12
CA ILE A 322 16.32 -4.17 -29.27
C ILE A 322 17.72 -3.77 -28.84
N GLU A 323 17.85 -2.82 -27.90
CA GLU A 323 19.13 -2.40 -27.33
C GLU A 323 19.90 -3.60 -26.74
N LEU A 324 19.26 -4.36 -25.86
CA LEU A 324 19.88 -5.50 -25.18
C LEU A 324 20.23 -6.63 -26.15
N SER A 325 19.35 -6.90 -27.10
CA SER A 325 19.59 -7.93 -28.11
C SER A 325 20.78 -7.59 -29.03
N LYS A 326 20.95 -6.30 -29.40
CA LYS A 326 22.12 -5.82 -30.15
C LYS A 326 23.41 -5.90 -29.37
N ALA A 327 23.36 -5.70 -28.05
CA ALA A 327 24.53 -5.79 -27.18
C ALA A 327 25.07 -7.22 -27.03
N GLY A 328 24.32 -8.25 -27.45
CA GLY A 328 24.76 -9.65 -27.44
C GLY A 328 24.91 -10.26 -26.04
N LYS A 329 24.43 -9.57 -24.99
CA LYS A 329 24.39 -10.08 -23.62
C LYS A 329 23.07 -10.78 -23.35
N ARG A 330 23.08 -11.79 -22.48
CA ARG A 330 21.85 -12.46 -22.02
C ARG A 330 21.09 -11.52 -21.10
N PHE A 331 19.78 -11.42 -21.31
CA PHE A 331 18.93 -10.58 -20.50
C PHE A 331 17.58 -11.24 -20.24
N SER A 332 16.97 -10.81 -19.13
CA SER A 332 15.55 -10.99 -18.91
C SER A 332 14.89 -9.62 -18.82
N LEU A 333 13.85 -9.38 -19.60
CA LEU A 333 13.09 -8.15 -19.62
C LEU A 333 11.67 -8.44 -19.14
N PHE A 334 11.35 -7.93 -17.96
CA PHE A 334 10.03 -8.01 -17.37
C PHE A 334 9.28 -6.70 -17.63
N ALA A 335 8.04 -6.78 -18.11
CA ALA A 335 7.15 -5.65 -18.30
C ALA A 335 5.86 -5.88 -17.51
N LEU A 336 5.28 -4.81 -16.94
CA LEU A 336 3.98 -4.85 -16.26
C LEU A 336 3.08 -3.75 -16.81
N THR A 337 1.92 -4.13 -17.33
CA THR A 337 0.86 -3.22 -17.76
C THR A 337 0.12 -2.61 -16.57
N VAL A 338 -0.67 -1.56 -16.79
CA VAL A 338 -1.47 -0.89 -15.73
C VAL A 338 -2.83 -0.41 -16.21
N ASP A 339 -3.09 -0.34 -17.53
CA ASP A 339 -4.32 0.26 -18.04
C ASP A 339 -5.59 -0.49 -17.62
N THR A 340 -5.51 -1.79 -17.36
CA THR A 340 -6.61 -2.63 -16.88
C THR A 340 -6.91 -2.50 -15.39
N HIS A 341 -6.14 -1.67 -14.66
CA HIS A 341 -6.29 -1.50 -13.22
C HIS A 341 -7.68 -0.97 -12.84
N HIS A 342 -8.24 -1.52 -11.76
CA HIS A 342 -9.54 -1.15 -11.19
C HIS A 342 -9.57 0.33 -10.70
N PRO A 343 -10.75 0.97 -10.52
CA PRO A 343 -12.11 0.43 -10.64
C PRO A 343 -12.70 0.39 -12.06
N ASP A 344 -12.14 1.16 -12.99
CA ASP A 344 -12.78 1.42 -14.29
C ASP A 344 -11.90 1.05 -15.49
N GLY A 345 -10.57 0.97 -15.32
CA GLY A 345 -9.62 0.87 -16.41
C GLY A 345 -9.37 2.20 -17.16
N PHE A 346 -8.27 2.22 -17.89
CA PHE A 346 -7.73 3.33 -18.68
C PHE A 346 -7.56 2.85 -20.12
N ILE A 347 -7.76 3.76 -21.08
CA ILE A 347 -7.69 3.43 -22.51
C ILE A 347 -6.58 4.27 -23.11
N SER A 348 -5.53 3.61 -23.60
CA SER A 348 -4.41 4.22 -24.31
C SER A 348 -4.88 4.98 -25.57
N ARG A 349 -4.20 6.08 -25.91
CA ARG A 349 -4.59 6.98 -27.01
C ARG A 349 -4.31 6.40 -28.38
N THR A 350 -3.41 5.42 -28.46
CA THR A 350 -3.01 4.77 -29.71
C THR A 350 -3.83 3.53 -30.05
N CYS A 351 -4.71 3.09 -29.15
CA CYS A 351 -5.57 1.94 -29.37
C CYS A 351 -6.56 2.12 -30.51
N ASN A 352 -6.77 1.05 -31.28
CA ASN A 352 -7.89 0.96 -32.22
C ASN A 352 -9.16 0.50 -31.51
N ARG A 353 -9.04 -0.43 -30.53
CA ARG A 353 -10.18 -1.00 -29.79
C ARG A 353 -10.53 -0.21 -28.52
N ARG A 354 -11.01 1.02 -28.70
CA ARG A 354 -11.27 1.95 -27.56
C ARG A 354 -12.58 1.71 -26.81
N SER A 355 -13.49 0.93 -27.36
CA SER A 355 -14.80 0.67 -26.76
C SER A 355 -15.21 -0.79 -26.97
N TYR A 356 -15.75 -1.41 -25.94
CA TYR A 356 -16.36 -2.72 -26.00
C TYR A 356 -17.78 -2.67 -25.39
N SER A 357 -18.77 -3.04 -26.20
CA SER A 357 -20.17 -3.12 -25.77
C SER A 357 -20.53 -4.55 -25.43
N TYR A 358 -21.13 -4.74 -24.26
CA TYR A 358 -21.60 -6.03 -23.79
C TYR A 358 -23.06 -5.89 -23.33
N GLU A 359 -23.94 -6.80 -23.79
CA GLU A 359 -25.40 -6.71 -23.56
C GLU A 359 -25.99 -5.33 -23.94
N GLY A 360 -25.48 -4.73 -25.02
CA GLY A 360 -25.95 -3.43 -25.53
C GLY A 360 -25.50 -2.21 -24.72
N LYS A 361 -24.53 -2.37 -23.81
CA LYS A 361 -23.96 -1.26 -23.03
C LYS A 361 -22.43 -1.27 -23.10
N GLU A 362 -21.85 -0.09 -23.25
CA GLU A 362 -20.41 0.07 -23.15
C GLU A 362 -19.92 -0.31 -21.75
N ASN A 363 -18.83 -1.05 -21.69
CA ASN A 363 -18.20 -1.47 -20.45
C ASN A 363 -16.75 -1.00 -20.45
N ARG A 364 -16.41 -0.11 -19.52
CA ARG A 364 -15.11 0.55 -19.50
C ARG A 364 -13.95 -0.40 -19.20
N SER A 365 -14.12 -1.32 -18.24
CA SER A 365 -13.12 -2.35 -17.96
C SER A 365 -12.91 -3.31 -19.13
N PHE A 366 -13.97 -3.74 -19.82
CA PHE A 366 -13.80 -4.52 -21.05
C PHE A 366 -13.12 -3.72 -22.17
N SER A 367 -13.39 -2.42 -22.27
CA SER A 367 -12.73 -1.55 -23.24
C SER A 367 -11.23 -1.41 -22.94
N ALA A 368 -10.86 -1.25 -21.67
CA ALA A 368 -9.47 -1.26 -21.23
C ALA A 368 -8.77 -2.60 -21.51
N VAL A 369 -9.43 -3.73 -21.26
CA VAL A 369 -8.92 -5.07 -21.62
C VAL A 369 -8.72 -5.21 -23.13
N SER A 370 -9.71 -4.80 -23.93
CA SER A 370 -9.65 -4.87 -25.40
C SER A 370 -8.50 -4.02 -25.94
N CYS A 371 -8.17 -2.94 -25.25
CA CYS A 371 -7.05 -2.08 -25.60
C CYS A 371 -5.69 -2.63 -25.14
N SER A 372 -5.54 -2.99 -23.86
CA SER A 372 -4.28 -3.49 -23.30
C SER A 372 -3.78 -4.75 -24.02
N GLN A 373 -4.70 -5.69 -24.33
CA GLN A 373 -4.34 -6.89 -25.08
C GLN A 373 -3.84 -6.58 -26.51
N GLU A 374 -4.34 -5.51 -27.16
CA GLU A 374 -3.89 -5.06 -28.48
C GLU A 374 -2.43 -4.60 -28.41
N HIS A 375 -2.07 -3.82 -27.38
CA HIS A 375 -0.70 -3.37 -27.18
C HIS A 375 0.27 -4.51 -26.81
N ILE A 376 -0.16 -5.45 -25.96
CA ILE A 376 0.64 -6.66 -25.65
C ILE A 376 0.88 -7.46 -26.94
N ALA A 377 -0.16 -7.68 -27.75
CA ALA A 377 -0.04 -8.40 -29.00
C ALA A 377 0.91 -7.68 -29.99
N ALA A 378 0.81 -6.35 -30.09
CA ALA A 378 1.69 -5.55 -30.92
C ALA A 378 3.17 -5.66 -30.49
N LEU A 379 3.46 -5.62 -29.19
CA LEU A 379 4.82 -5.85 -28.67
C LEU A 379 5.35 -7.23 -29.09
N ILE A 380 4.54 -8.28 -28.90
CA ILE A 380 4.93 -9.64 -29.23
C ILE A 380 5.21 -9.78 -30.74
N GLU A 381 4.37 -9.21 -31.60
CA GLU A 381 4.59 -9.27 -33.05
C GLU A 381 5.82 -8.45 -33.48
N LYS A 382 6.06 -7.28 -32.87
CA LYS A 382 7.31 -6.52 -33.09
C LYS A 382 8.55 -7.35 -32.72
N ILE A 383 8.52 -8.08 -31.60
CA ILE A 383 9.60 -8.97 -31.19
C ILE A 383 9.76 -10.13 -32.18
N LYS A 384 8.67 -10.82 -32.54
CA LYS A 384 8.67 -11.94 -33.50
C LYS A 384 9.23 -11.56 -34.87
N ALA A 385 8.97 -10.34 -35.33
CA ALA A 385 9.48 -9.80 -36.58
C ALA A 385 10.99 -9.46 -36.52
N SER A 386 11.58 -9.35 -35.34
CA SER A 386 13.00 -9.06 -35.17
C SER A 386 13.88 -10.29 -35.44
N PRO A 387 15.16 -10.11 -35.85
CA PRO A 387 16.09 -11.23 -36.02
C PRO A 387 16.46 -11.93 -34.71
N TYR A 388 16.14 -11.31 -33.56
CA TYR A 388 16.53 -11.79 -32.24
C TYR A 388 15.53 -12.80 -31.65
N PHE A 389 14.31 -12.87 -32.18
CA PHE A 389 13.25 -13.75 -31.68
C PHE A 389 13.69 -15.21 -31.56
N ARG A 390 14.50 -15.71 -32.50
CA ARG A 390 15.00 -17.11 -32.49
C ARG A 390 15.71 -17.52 -31.20
N ASN A 391 16.22 -16.55 -30.43
CA ASN A 391 16.88 -16.77 -29.16
C ASN A 391 16.08 -16.23 -27.97
N THR A 392 14.77 -16.01 -28.12
CA THR A 392 13.92 -15.38 -27.09
C THR A 392 12.74 -16.27 -26.73
N VAL A 393 12.48 -16.38 -25.42
CA VAL A 393 11.25 -16.92 -24.85
C VAL A 393 10.40 -15.73 -24.41
N ILE A 394 9.15 -15.69 -24.87
CA ILE A 394 8.16 -14.69 -24.44
C ILE A 394 7.14 -15.38 -23.55
N VAL A 395 6.90 -14.83 -22.36
CA VAL A 395 5.89 -15.30 -21.41
C VAL A 395 4.86 -14.20 -21.23
N VAL A 396 3.59 -14.56 -21.26
CA VAL A 396 2.49 -13.67 -20.87
C VAL A 396 1.75 -14.32 -19.71
N SER A 397 1.61 -13.59 -18.61
CA SER A 397 0.96 -14.07 -17.38
C SER A 397 0.06 -13.00 -16.81
N SER A 398 -1.06 -13.39 -16.19
CA SER A 398 -1.72 -12.51 -15.21
C SER A 398 -0.76 -12.28 -14.05
N ASP A 399 -0.84 -11.10 -13.45
CA ASP A 399 -0.39 -10.91 -12.07
C ASP A 399 -1.44 -11.46 -11.09
N HIS A 400 -2.72 -11.16 -11.31
CA HIS A 400 -3.87 -11.69 -10.57
C HIS A 400 -5.17 -11.63 -11.39
N LEU A 401 -6.26 -12.17 -10.84
CA LEU A 401 -7.60 -12.01 -11.36
C LEU A 401 -8.09 -10.57 -11.13
N ALA A 402 -8.94 -10.05 -12.00
CA ALA A 402 -9.47 -8.71 -11.88
C ALA A 402 -10.22 -8.49 -10.56
N MET A 403 -9.91 -7.39 -9.89
CA MET A 403 -10.66 -6.93 -8.72
C MET A 403 -12.04 -6.38 -9.15
N ASN A 404 -12.85 -5.93 -8.18
CA ASN A 404 -14.17 -5.41 -8.50
C ASN A 404 -14.09 -4.17 -9.40
N ASN A 405 -14.69 -4.27 -10.58
CA ASN A 405 -14.67 -3.28 -11.66
C ASN A 405 -15.96 -3.37 -12.49
N THR A 406 -16.08 -2.61 -13.58
CA THR A 406 -17.32 -2.63 -14.38
C THR A 406 -17.59 -3.97 -15.09
N ALA A 407 -16.57 -4.81 -15.28
CA ALA A 407 -16.68 -6.16 -15.86
C ALA A 407 -16.98 -7.26 -14.82
N TYR A 408 -16.74 -7.01 -13.53
CA TYR A 408 -16.72 -8.02 -12.47
C TYR A 408 -17.98 -8.90 -12.39
N LYS A 409 -19.17 -8.28 -12.46
CA LYS A 409 -20.47 -8.98 -12.42
C LYS A 409 -20.69 -9.99 -13.55
N TYR A 410 -19.92 -9.87 -14.64
CA TYR A 410 -19.95 -10.78 -15.78
C TYR A 410 -18.90 -11.87 -15.62
N LEU A 411 -17.70 -11.51 -15.15
CA LEU A 411 -16.60 -12.43 -14.91
C LEU A 411 -16.93 -13.46 -13.84
N THR A 412 -17.58 -13.07 -12.74
CA THR A 412 -17.93 -14.00 -11.64
C THR A 412 -18.99 -15.03 -12.00
N LYS A 413 -19.62 -14.92 -13.18
CA LYS A 413 -20.50 -15.96 -13.73
C LYS A 413 -19.74 -17.07 -14.46
N GLN A 414 -18.43 -16.87 -14.68
CA GLN A 414 -17.55 -17.80 -15.39
C GLN A 414 -16.63 -18.55 -14.42
N ASP A 415 -15.99 -19.62 -14.90
CA ASP A 415 -14.86 -20.24 -14.18
C ASP A 415 -13.60 -19.39 -14.38
N ARG A 416 -13.26 -18.60 -13.36
CA ARG A 416 -12.20 -17.57 -13.45
C ARG A 416 -10.81 -18.18 -13.31
N GLN A 417 -9.91 -17.82 -14.23
CA GLN A 417 -8.56 -18.39 -14.30
C GLN A 417 -7.53 -17.33 -14.67
N ASN A 418 -6.35 -17.41 -14.05
CA ASN A 418 -5.19 -16.62 -14.45
C ASN A 418 -4.71 -17.07 -15.84
N LEU A 419 -4.24 -16.12 -16.63
CA LEU A 419 -3.58 -16.31 -17.92
C LEU A 419 -2.14 -16.76 -17.68
N PHE A 420 -1.67 -17.77 -18.42
CA PHE A 420 -0.25 -18.10 -18.52
C PHE A 420 0.00 -18.86 -19.84
N PHE A 421 0.78 -18.27 -20.74
CA PHE A 421 1.24 -18.95 -21.95
C PHE A 421 2.66 -18.55 -22.32
N VAL A 422 3.32 -19.41 -23.11
CA VAL A 422 4.71 -19.23 -23.51
C VAL A 422 4.89 -19.38 -25.01
N ILE A 423 5.51 -18.38 -25.64
CA ILE A 423 5.92 -18.38 -27.04
C ILE A 423 7.43 -18.57 -27.10
N ARG A 424 7.88 -19.55 -27.88
CA ARG A 424 9.30 -19.90 -28.03
C ARG A 424 9.77 -19.63 -29.45
N GLY A 425 10.76 -18.75 -29.61
CA GLY A 425 11.38 -18.53 -30.92
C GLY A 425 12.40 -19.60 -31.29
N ASP A 426 12.96 -20.30 -30.32
CA ASP A 426 13.92 -21.41 -30.54
C ASP A 426 13.21 -22.71 -30.94
N LYS A 427 12.01 -22.93 -30.40
CA LYS A 427 11.18 -24.10 -30.66
C LYS A 427 9.70 -23.68 -30.77
N PRO A 428 9.27 -23.13 -31.92
CA PRO A 428 7.87 -22.78 -32.15
C PRO A 428 6.97 -23.99 -31.95
N GLN A 429 5.98 -23.85 -31.06
CA GLN A 429 5.09 -24.93 -30.67
C GLN A 429 3.74 -24.35 -30.24
N ALA A 430 2.67 -24.90 -30.78
CA ALA A 430 1.30 -24.62 -30.38
C ALA A 430 0.74 -25.84 -29.63
N GLU A 431 0.44 -25.68 -28.35
CA GLU A 431 -0.09 -26.76 -27.52
C GLU A 431 -0.93 -26.18 -26.37
N LEU A 432 -2.15 -26.68 -26.18
CA LEU A 432 -2.93 -26.44 -24.96
C LEU A 432 -2.59 -27.51 -23.92
N LYS A 433 -2.13 -27.09 -22.73
CA LYS A 433 -1.85 -27.95 -21.58
C LYS A 433 -2.89 -27.72 -20.47
N PRO A 434 -3.93 -28.57 -20.38
CA PRO A 434 -5.01 -28.41 -19.40
C PRO A 434 -4.66 -29.06 -18.05
N VAL A 435 -3.51 -28.71 -17.49
CA VAL A 435 -3.06 -29.22 -16.18
C VAL A 435 -3.53 -28.31 -15.06
N LYS A 436 -4.02 -28.88 -13.95
CA LYS A 436 -4.35 -28.08 -12.76
C LYS A 436 -3.06 -27.49 -12.21
N ARG A 437 -3.02 -26.16 -12.09
CA ARG A 437 -1.83 -25.43 -11.65
C ARG A 437 -2.22 -24.13 -10.94
N ASN A 438 -1.23 -23.36 -10.51
CA ASN A 438 -1.44 -22.02 -9.96
C ASN A 438 -0.24 -21.10 -10.24
N THR A 439 -0.33 -19.83 -9.83
CA THR A 439 0.71 -18.82 -10.11
C THR A 439 2.10 -19.20 -9.56
N MET A 440 2.20 -19.98 -8.48
CA MET A 440 3.50 -20.45 -7.94
C MET A 440 4.28 -21.31 -8.94
N ASP A 441 3.59 -21.97 -9.87
CA ASP A 441 4.20 -22.85 -10.87
C ASP A 441 4.88 -22.07 -12.02
N ASN A 442 4.58 -20.77 -12.16
CA ASN A 442 5.01 -19.96 -13.31
C ASN A 442 6.54 -19.90 -13.42
N GLY A 443 7.22 -19.53 -12.34
CA GLY A 443 8.68 -19.37 -12.34
C GLY A 443 9.41 -20.69 -12.55
N ALA A 444 8.95 -21.76 -11.92
CA ALA A 444 9.51 -23.11 -12.12
C ALA A 444 9.33 -23.60 -13.57
N THR A 445 8.20 -23.28 -14.19
CA THR A 445 7.94 -23.61 -15.60
C THR A 445 8.86 -22.81 -16.53
N VAL A 446 9.05 -21.52 -16.28
CA VAL A 446 9.96 -20.67 -17.07
C VAL A 446 11.42 -21.13 -16.89
N LEU A 447 11.83 -21.46 -15.67
CA LEU A 447 13.16 -21.96 -15.37
C LEU A 447 13.48 -23.24 -16.15
N ASP A 448 12.54 -24.20 -16.18
CA ASP A 448 12.65 -25.45 -16.94
C ASP A 448 12.81 -25.18 -18.45
N ILE A 449 12.00 -24.26 -19.01
CA ILE A 449 12.10 -23.85 -20.43
C ILE A 449 13.47 -23.27 -20.77
N LEU A 450 14.05 -22.49 -19.86
CA LEU A 450 15.38 -21.88 -20.02
C LEU A 450 16.53 -22.88 -19.79
N GLY A 451 16.23 -24.14 -19.48
CA GLY A 451 17.21 -25.22 -19.27
C GLY A 451 17.73 -25.33 -17.83
N GLY A 452 17.01 -24.77 -16.86
CA GLY A 452 17.28 -24.89 -15.43
C GLY A 452 16.55 -26.07 -14.78
N GLY A 453 16.38 -26.00 -13.45
CA GLY A 453 15.59 -26.98 -12.69
C GLY A 453 14.08 -26.82 -12.89
N ASN A 454 13.29 -27.72 -12.31
CA ASN A 454 11.84 -27.78 -12.50
C ASN A 454 11.01 -27.47 -11.23
N TYR A 455 11.60 -26.81 -10.24
CA TYR A 455 10.91 -26.35 -9.03
C TYR A 455 11.53 -25.07 -8.48
N ILE A 456 10.71 -24.23 -7.84
CA ILE A 456 11.11 -23.06 -7.04
C ILE A 456 10.11 -22.98 -5.88
N GLY A 457 10.58 -23.12 -4.63
CA GLY A 457 9.69 -23.10 -3.46
C GLY A 457 8.62 -24.20 -3.52
N LEU A 458 7.35 -23.80 -3.44
CA LEU A 458 6.19 -24.69 -3.60
C LEU A 458 5.84 -24.94 -5.08
N GLY A 459 6.33 -24.10 -6.00
CA GLY A 459 6.07 -24.20 -7.44
C GLY A 459 6.74 -25.40 -8.10
N ARG A 460 6.08 -25.95 -9.12
CA ARG A 460 6.59 -27.04 -9.97
C ARG A 460 6.40 -26.68 -11.43
N SER A 461 7.35 -27.07 -12.28
CA SER A 461 7.21 -26.90 -13.71
C SER A 461 5.98 -27.63 -14.20
N SER A 462 5.09 -26.93 -14.89
CA SER A 462 3.93 -27.51 -15.55
C SER A 462 4.28 -28.27 -16.84
N LEU A 463 5.57 -28.43 -17.16
CA LEU A 463 6.06 -29.21 -18.29
C LEU A 463 6.60 -30.58 -17.87
N SER A 464 7.48 -30.60 -16.86
CA SER A 464 8.22 -31.81 -16.44
C SER A 464 7.93 -32.25 -15.01
N GLY A 465 7.13 -31.49 -14.25
CA GLY A 465 6.79 -31.76 -12.86
C GLY A 465 5.28 -31.92 -12.64
N GLU A 466 4.94 -32.40 -11.45
CA GLU A 466 3.56 -32.48 -10.97
C GLU A 466 3.26 -31.28 -10.07
N SER A 467 2.40 -30.36 -10.52
CA SER A 467 1.92 -29.24 -9.70
C SER A 467 1.27 -29.74 -8.41
N LEU A 468 1.48 -29.01 -7.30
CA LEU A 468 0.79 -29.30 -6.04
C LEU A 468 -0.74 -29.17 -6.18
N SER A 469 -1.23 -28.44 -7.18
CA SER A 469 -2.66 -28.38 -7.51
C SER A 469 -3.23 -29.71 -8.02
N MET A 470 -2.38 -30.66 -8.43
CA MET A 470 -2.77 -32.02 -8.80
C MET A 470 -2.65 -33.00 -7.64
N VAL A 471 -1.75 -32.71 -6.69
CA VAL A 471 -1.50 -33.55 -5.51
C VAL A 471 -2.58 -33.35 -4.44
N PHE A 472 -2.93 -32.10 -4.14
CA PHE A 472 -3.89 -31.79 -3.08
C PHE A 472 -5.30 -31.60 -3.63
N THR A 473 -6.28 -32.27 -3.01
CA THR A 473 -7.71 -32.10 -3.33
C THR A 473 -8.20 -30.66 -3.08
N ASN A 474 -7.70 -30.01 -2.03
CA ASN A 474 -7.98 -28.61 -1.73
C ASN A 474 -6.70 -27.85 -1.36
N LEU A 475 -5.93 -27.45 -2.38
CA LEU A 475 -4.70 -26.67 -2.18
C LEU A 475 -4.98 -25.26 -1.62
N LYS A 476 -6.17 -24.68 -1.83
CA LYS A 476 -6.52 -23.34 -1.32
C LYS A 476 -6.50 -23.31 0.21
N ASP A 477 -7.10 -24.33 0.84
CA ASP A 477 -7.08 -24.48 2.30
C ASP A 477 -5.65 -24.73 2.79
N LYS A 478 -4.87 -25.55 2.06
CA LYS A 478 -3.50 -25.89 2.42
C LYS A 478 -2.55 -24.71 2.39
N VAL A 479 -2.67 -23.83 1.39
CA VAL A 479 -1.92 -22.56 1.32
C VAL A 479 -2.22 -21.67 2.52
N THR A 480 -3.48 -21.65 2.97
CA THR A 480 -3.90 -20.89 4.15
C THR A 480 -3.34 -21.50 5.45
N GLU A 481 -3.25 -22.83 5.52
CA GLU A 481 -2.62 -23.56 6.63
C GLU A 481 -1.11 -23.25 6.74
N TRP A 482 -0.41 -23.18 5.59
CA TRP A 482 1.01 -22.85 5.51
C TRP A 482 1.34 -21.37 5.75
N LYS A 483 0.35 -20.50 5.97
CA LYS A 483 0.54 -19.06 6.15
C LYS A 483 1.57 -18.71 7.24
N PRO A 484 1.54 -19.32 8.44
CA PRO A 484 2.57 -19.04 9.46
C PRO A 484 3.98 -19.46 9.02
N ASP A 485 4.12 -20.54 8.25
CA ASP A 485 5.41 -21.02 7.75
C ASP A 485 5.98 -20.07 6.68
N VAL A 486 5.12 -19.58 5.78
CA VAL A 486 5.48 -18.54 4.80
C VAL A 486 5.87 -17.24 5.50
N ILE A 487 5.15 -16.84 6.56
CA ILE A 487 5.53 -15.67 7.36
C ILE A 487 6.90 -15.87 8.03
N ASP A 488 7.21 -17.08 8.51
CA ASP A 488 8.52 -17.40 9.08
C ASP A 488 9.66 -17.29 8.03
N LEU A 489 9.39 -17.41 6.73
CA LEU A 489 10.40 -17.21 5.65
C LEU A 489 10.92 -15.78 5.55
N TRP A 490 10.18 -14.78 6.04
CA TRP A 490 10.71 -13.43 6.19
C TRP A 490 11.89 -13.37 7.17
N ASN A 491 12.06 -14.42 8.00
CA ASN A 491 13.17 -14.61 8.91
C ASN A 491 13.36 -13.44 9.89
N PHE A 492 12.24 -12.89 10.38
CA PHE A 492 12.27 -11.80 11.35
C PHE A 492 12.82 -12.28 12.70
N PRO A 493 13.75 -11.53 13.32
CA PRO A 493 14.24 -11.89 14.63
C PRO A 493 13.15 -11.74 15.69
N LYS A 494 13.00 -12.76 16.53
CA LYS A 494 11.97 -12.84 17.58
C LYS A 494 12.40 -12.15 18.89
N THR A 495 13.68 -11.82 19.00
CA THR A 495 14.29 -11.17 20.17
C THR A 495 15.27 -10.09 19.74
N ILE A 496 15.44 -9.10 20.63
CA ILE A 496 16.34 -7.98 20.46
C ILE A 496 17.07 -7.74 21.77
N SER A 497 18.32 -8.19 21.83
CA SER A 497 19.25 -7.88 22.92
C SER A 497 20.16 -6.72 22.57
N ARG A 498 20.36 -6.49 21.27
CA ARG A 498 21.24 -5.45 20.73
C ARG A 498 20.71 -4.94 19.40
N TYR A 499 20.87 -3.64 19.15
CA TYR A 499 20.67 -3.05 17.83
C TYR A 499 21.84 -2.17 17.43
N SER A 500 21.91 -1.86 16.14
CA SER A 500 22.82 -0.85 15.58
C SER A 500 22.09 0.11 14.65
N ILE A 501 22.53 1.36 14.65
CA ILE A 501 22.05 2.41 13.74
C ILE A 501 23.23 2.92 12.92
N ASP A 502 23.14 2.76 11.60
CA ASP A 502 24.08 3.34 10.65
C ASP A 502 23.49 4.65 10.11
N ARG A 503 24.08 5.78 10.53
CA ARG A 503 23.64 7.12 10.13
C ARG A 503 23.90 7.41 8.65
N ARG A 504 24.93 6.80 8.06
CA ARG A 504 25.29 7.01 6.65
C ARG A 504 24.35 6.25 5.73
N LYS A 505 24.01 5.00 6.11
CA LYS A 505 23.06 4.16 5.38
C LYS A 505 21.60 4.42 5.78
N ASN A 506 21.36 5.26 6.79
CA ASN A 506 20.03 5.52 7.37
C ASN A 506 19.27 4.22 7.69
N THR A 507 19.96 3.27 8.33
CA THR A 507 19.48 1.90 8.56
C THR A 507 19.49 1.55 10.04
N PHE A 508 18.42 0.93 10.52
CA PHE A 508 18.33 0.26 11.82
C PHE A 508 18.52 -1.23 11.64
N SER A 509 19.39 -1.85 12.43
CA SER A 509 19.68 -3.27 12.34
C SER A 509 19.60 -3.96 13.69
N TYR A 510 19.04 -5.15 13.75
CA TYR A 510 19.09 -5.99 14.94
C TYR A 510 19.04 -7.46 14.56
N SER A 511 19.82 -8.29 15.26
CA SER A 511 19.81 -9.75 15.08
C SER A 511 19.91 -10.20 13.60
N GLY A 512 20.69 -9.49 12.78
CA GLY A 512 20.89 -9.76 11.34
C GLY A 512 19.81 -9.23 10.40
N ALA A 513 18.71 -8.67 10.91
CA ALA A 513 17.71 -7.98 10.11
C ALA A 513 18.05 -6.49 9.98
N HIS A 514 17.72 -5.91 8.82
CA HIS A 514 18.00 -4.51 8.48
C HIS A 514 16.72 -3.81 8.03
N PHE A 515 16.56 -2.55 8.42
CA PHE A 515 15.36 -1.74 8.14
C PHE A 515 15.78 -0.32 7.79
N LYS A 516 15.11 0.30 6.82
CA LYS A 516 15.31 1.73 6.57
C LYS A 516 14.65 2.53 7.70
N LEU A 517 15.31 3.60 8.15
CA LEU A 517 14.72 4.54 9.09
C LEU A 517 13.77 5.52 8.36
N PRO A 518 12.68 5.95 9.01
CA PRO A 518 12.34 5.75 10.42
C PRO A 518 11.66 4.39 10.73
N LEU A 519 11.83 3.91 11.98
CA LEU A 519 11.31 2.60 12.41
C LEU A 519 10.77 2.65 13.85
N LEU A 520 9.59 2.06 14.06
CA LEU A 520 9.06 1.70 15.37
C LEU A 520 9.08 0.18 15.50
N LEU A 521 9.50 -0.34 16.66
CA LEU A 521 9.41 -1.75 17.00
C LEU A 521 8.45 -1.91 18.16
N LYS A 522 7.45 -2.77 17.99
CA LYS A 522 6.66 -3.30 19.11
C LYS A 522 7.30 -4.59 19.61
N ILE A 523 7.66 -4.62 20.88
CA ILE A 523 8.40 -5.74 21.49
C ILE A 523 7.47 -6.48 22.44
N GLY A 524 7.03 -7.66 22.01
CA GLY A 524 6.21 -8.58 22.80
C GLY A 524 6.97 -9.81 23.27
N LYS A 525 6.28 -10.72 23.96
CA LYS A 525 6.85 -12.00 24.39
C LYS A 525 7.05 -12.94 23.19
N GLY A 526 8.30 -13.12 22.76
CA GLY A 526 8.65 -14.03 21.65
C GLY A 526 8.27 -13.53 20.25
N LYS A 527 7.88 -12.26 20.12
CA LYS A 527 7.56 -11.59 18.85
C LYS A 527 8.06 -10.16 18.90
N ILE A 528 8.73 -9.74 17.83
CA ILE A 528 9.01 -8.33 17.54
C ILE A 528 8.26 -8.00 16.27
N GLU A 529 7.49 -6.93 16.32
CA GLU A 529 6.71 -6.45 15.19
C GLU A 529 7.29 -5.12 14.73
N PRO A 530 7.98 -5.10 13.57
CA PRO A 530 8.47 -3.87 12.98
C PRO A 530 7.31 -3.10 12.36
N LEU A 531 7.18 -1.85 12.77
CA LEU A 531 6.21 -0.87 12.34
C LEU A 531 6.99 0.27 11.68
N PRO A 532 7.35 0.13 10.41
CA PRO A 532 8.04 1.20 9.73
C PRO A 532 7.09 2.35 9.37
N GLU A 533 7.66 3.53 9.14
CA GLU A 533 6.93 4.65 8.53
C GLU A 533 7.34 4.74 7.05
N SER A 534 6.42 4.31 6.20
CA SER A 534 6.46 4.56 4.77
C SER A 534 5.51 5.71 4.42
N GLU A 535 5.65 6.18 3.20
CA GLU A 535 4.80 7.21 2.59
C GLU A 535 3.29 6.92 2.72
N TYR A 536 2.91 5.64 2.83
CA TYR A 536 1.53 5.17 2.86
C TYR A 536 1.06 4.73 4.26
N SER A 537 1.88 4.92 5.29
CA SER A 537 1.56 4.52 6.66
C SER A 537 1.29 5.74 7.54
N ALA A 538 0.49 5.56 8.61
CA ALA A 538 0.33 6.61 9.60
C ALA A 538 1.69 6.97 10.22
N PRO A 539 1.97 8.25 10.55
CA PRO A 539 3.21 8.61 11.21
C PRO A 539 3.46 7.78 12.48
N LEU A 540 4.72 7.41 12.77
CA LEU A 540 5.07 6.48 13.87
C LEU A 540 4.50 6.89 15.22
N ARG A 541 4.37 8.20 15.47
CA ARG A 541 3.75 8.71 16.71
C ARG A 541 2.30 8.24 16.88
N TYR A 542 1.53 8.15 15.80
CA TYR A 542 0.14 7.69 15.83
C TYR A 542 0.08 6.18 16.00
N GLN A 543 0.95 5.44 15.29
CA GLN A 543 1.07 3.99 15.46
C GLN A 543 1.46 3.62 16.90
N LEU A 544 2.43 4.32 17.48
CA LEU A 544 2.83 4.15 18.88
C LEU A 544 1.67 4.46 19.83
N ALA A 545 0.84 5.46 19.53
CA ALA A 545 -0.27 5.85 20.39
C ALA A 545 -1.40 4.79 20.48
N ASP A 546 -1.38 3.76 19.62
CA ASP A 546 -2.30 2.63 19.66
C ASP A 546 -1.75 1.43 20.45
N PHE A 547 -0.55 1.57 21.04
CA PHE A 547 0.03 0.55 21.92
C PHE A 547 -0.68 0.50 23.27
N LYS A 548 -0.64 -0.67 23.91
CA LYS A 548 -1.08 -0.84 25.30
C LYS A 548 -0.10 -0.15 26.25
N SER A 549 -0.54 0.10 27.47
CA SER A 549 0.28 0.76 28.49
C SER A 549 1.56 0.00 28.83
N ASP A 550 1.56 -1.33 28.68
CA ASP A 550 2.65 -2.25 29.00
C ASP A 550 3.44 -2.74 27.77
N ASP A 551 3.01 -2.41 26.56
CA ASP A 551 3.75 -2.75 25.35
C ASP A 551 5.11 -2.04 25.36
N ARG A 552 6.20 -2.82 25.20
CA ARG A 552 7.55 -2.28 25.07
C ARG A 552 7.78 -1.81 23.65
N PHE A 553 8.51 -0.70 23.50
CA PHE A 553 8.83 -0.17 22.19
C PHE A 553 10.27 0.34 22.07
N ILE A 554 10.75 0.36 20.81
CA ILE A 554 11.94 1.10 20.39
C ILE A 554 11.54 1.91 19.15
N TRP A 555 11.71 3.22 19.18
CA TRP A 555 11.39 4.14 18.09
C TRP A 555 12.66 4.89 17.67
N ALA A 556 13.13 4.65 16.46
CA ALA A 556 14.29 5.33 15.89
C ALA A 556 13.86 6.27 14.76
N ASP A 557 14.13 7.57 14.94
CA ASP A 557 13.69 8.64 14.03
C ASP A 557 14.43 9.95 14.35
N ARG A 558 14.04 11.06 13.73
CA ARG A 558 14.55 12.39 14.03
C ARG A 558 14.19 12.80 15.45
N CYS A 559 15.17 13.35 16.16
CA CYS A 559 15.04 13.72 17.57
C CYS A 559 13.82 14.61 17.84
N TYR A 560 13.61 15.68 17.07
CA TYR A 560 12.50 16.60 17.28
C TYR A 560 11.11 15.93 17.34
N LYS A 561 10.91 14.77 16.69
CA LYS A 561 9.62 14.06 16.70
C LYS A 561 9.29 13.46 18.08
N MET A 562 10.29 12.93 18.77
CA MET A 562 10.16 12.21 20.05
C MET A 562 10.66 13.02 21.25
N ALA A 563 11.74 13.78 21.08
CA ALA A 563 12.38 14.57 22.12
C ALA A 563 11.44 15.65 22.68
N ARG A 564 10.57 16.23 21.84
CA ARG A 564 9.52 17.15 22.31
C ARG A 564 8.59 16.54 23.38
N LEU A 565 8.49 15.20 23.43
CA LEU A 565 7.61 14.48 24.36
C LEU A 565 8.33 14.16 25.66
N TRP A 566 9.59 13.72 25.57
CA TRP A 566 10.29 13.07 26.68
C TRP A 566 11.70 13.61 26.95
N GLU A 567 12.25 14.47 26.09
CA GLU A 567 13.59 15.05 26.24
C GLU A 567 13.68 16.46 25.63
N PRO A 568 13.13 17.50 26.29
CA PRO A 568 12.96 18.84 25.71
C PRO A 568 14.26 19.49 25.21
N GLN A 569 15.41 19.11 25.77
CA GLN A 569 16.72 19.63 25.36
C GLN A 569 17.08 19.27 23.90
N LEU A 570 16.52 18.17 23.38
CA LEU A 570 16.73 17.70 22.01
C LEU A 570 15.53 18.01 21.08
N ALA A 571 14.55 18.80 21.54
CA ALA A 571 13.30 19.04 20.82
C ALA A 571 13.48 19.74 19.47
N LEU A 572 14.60 20.45 19.26
CA LEU A 572 14.95 21.11 17.99
C LEU A 572 16.01 20.36 17.19
N SER A 573 16.51 19.23 17.71
CA SER A 573 17.57 18.47 17.03
C SER A 573 17.02 17.74 15.81
N THR A 574 17.66 17.94 14.65
CA THR A 574 17.42 17.20 13.41
C THR A 574 18.27 15.93 13.31
N GLY A 575 19.07 15.65 14.35
CA GLY A 575 19.80 14.40 14.51
C GLY A 575 18.88 13.19 14.62
N LEU A 576 19.47 11.99 14.59
CA LEU A 576 18.72 10.76 14.87
C LEU A 576 18.70 10.52 16.38
N CYS A 577 17.56 10.13 16.90
CA CYS A 577 17.38 9.69 18.26
C CYS A 577 16.69 8.32 18.30
N VAL A 578 16.87 7.63 19.42
CA VAL A 578 16.10 6.44 19.77
C VAL A 578 15.31 6.71 21.03
N ALA A 579 14.00 6.59 20.96
CA ALA A 579 13.14 6.50 22.13
C ALA A 579 12.88 5.04 22.49
N GLN A 580 12.95 4.67 23.75
CA GLN A 580 12.63 3.32 24.21
C GLN A 580 11.93 3.32 25.57
N GLY A 581 10.99 2.41 25.77
CA GLY A 581 10.27 2.25 27.03
C GLY A 581 8.89 1.63 26.87
N GLN A 582 7.97 2.05 27.74
CA GLN A 582 6.55 1.68 27.73
C GLN A 582 5.72 2.96 27.91
N LEU A 583 4.55 3.05 27.28
CA LEU A 583 3.73 4.27 27.37
C LEU A 583 3.14 4.52 28.76
N GLY A 584 2.92 3.47 29.56
CA GLY A 584 2.56 3.59 30.98
C GLY A 584 3.75 3.95 31.88
N GLY A 585 4.98 3.79 31.38
CA GLY A 585 6.23 4.14 32.05
C GLY A 585 6.77 5.51 31.61
N GLU A 586 8.05 5.74 31.85
CA GLU A 586 8.83 6.89 31.43
C GLU A 586 9.76 6.46 30.29
N PRO A 587 9.36 6.69 29.02
CA PRO A 587 10.25 6.47 27.90
C PRO A 587 11.49 7.36 28.00
N THR A 588 12.62 6.80 27.61
CA THR A 588 13.89 7.51 27.51
C THR A 588 14.15 7.87 26.05
N VAL A 589 14.81 9.00 25.80
CA VAL A 589 15.25 9.41 24.46
C VAL A 589 16.76 9.58 24.47
N ARG A 590 17.44 8.97 23.50
CA ARG A 590 18.89 9.04 23.37
C ARG A 590 19.29 9.53 21.99
N LEU A 591 20.21 10.49 21.94
CA LEU A 591 20.83 10.95 20.70
C LEU A 591 21.76 9.87 20.12
N VAL A 592 21.68 9.68 18.80
CA VAL A 592 22.60 8.84 18.02
C VAL A 592 23.73 9.73 17.50
N ASP A 593 24.79 9.84 18.28
CA ASP A 593 25.93 10.73 18.02
C ASP A 593 27.00 10.10 17.11
N LYS A 594 27.17 8.77 17.14
CA LYS A 594 28.15 8.02 16.34
C LYS A 594 27.65 7.67 14.94
N PRO A 595 28.52 7.64 13.90
CA PRO A 595 28.16 7.21 12.55
C PRO A 595 27.57 5.79 12.48
N LEU A 596 28.14 4.87 13.26
CA LEU A 596 27.59 3.57 13.58
C LEU A 596 27.44 3.51 15.10
N ASP A 597 26.21 3.50 15.57
CA ASP A 597 25.88 3.47 16.99
C ASP A 597 25.34 2.09 17.36
N GLU A 598 25.94 1.44 18.36
CA GLU A 598 25.53 0.11 18.81
C GLU A 598 25.05 0.18 20.25
N TYR A 599 23.92 -0.46 20.56
CA TYR A 599 23.28 -0.34 21.85
C TYR A 599 22.72 -1.67 22.34
N ASN A 600 22.95 -1.96 23.62
CA ASN A 600 22.38 -3.13 24.30
C ASN A 600 21.00 -2.75 24.84
N VAL A 601 19.97 -3.44 24.39
CA VAL A 601 18.59 -3.15 24.77
C VAL A 601 18.39 -3.49 26.24
N GLN A 602 17.97 -2.47 27.00
CA GLN A 602 17.60 -2.58 28.40
C GLN A 602 16.25 -1.87 28.59
N PHE A 603 15.33 -2.53 29.29
CA PHE A 603 14.08 -1.95 29.74
C PHE A 603 14.09 -2.00 31.25
N ASP A 604 14.20 -0.84 31.89
CA ASP A 604 14.17 -0.75 33.35
C ASP A 604 12.80 -1.20 33.86
N GLU A 605 12.78 -1.86 35.02
CA GLU A 605 11.52 -2.16 35.70
C GLU A 605 10.91 -0.87 36.24
N GLN A 606 9.71 -0.54 35.76
CA GLN A 606 9.02 0.69 36.12
C GLN A 606 7.58 0.39 36.54
N THR A 607 7.06 1.17 37.48
CA THR A 607 5.63 1.14 37.81
C THR A 607 4.83 1.83 36.72
N LEU A 608 3.92 1.09 36.07
CA LEU A 608 3.07 1.62 35.01
C LEU A 608 1.89 2.40 35.59
N SER A 609 1.58 3.56 35.00
CA SER A 609 0.49 4.44 35.43
C SER A 609 -0.49 4.74 34.30
N ASN A 610 -1.78 4.58 34.56
CA ASN A 610 -2.85 4.95 33.63
C ASN A 610 -2.89 6.45 33.32
N ALA A 611 -2.54 7.31 34.30
CA ALA A 611 -2.50 8.75 34.09
C ALA A 611 -1.37 9.12 33.11
N ARG A 612 -0.18 8.52 33.30
CA ARG A 612 0.98 8.71 32.43
C ARG A 612 0.73 8.19 31.02
N PHE A 613 0.11 7.01 30.91
CA PHE A 613 -0.34 6.44 29.63
C PHE A 613 -1.24 7.41 28.86
N LYS A 614 -2.32 7.91 29.51
CA LYS A 614 -3.24 8.87 28.88
C LYS A 614 -2.54 10.15 28.43
N ASN A 615 -1.62 10.67 29.24
CA ASN A 615 -0.84 11.87 28.90
C ASN A 615 0.07 11.63 27.69
N ASN A 616 0.83 10.53 27.68
CA ASN A 616 1.71 10.18 26.56
C ASN A 616 0.91 9.99 25.26
N VAL A 617 -0.24 9.30 25.31
CA VAL A 617 -1.13 9.13 24.14
C VAL A 617 -1.64 10.48 23.64
N ALA A 618 -2.05 11.39 24.54
CA ALA A 618 -2.52 12.71 24.17
C ALA A 618 -1.41 13.54 23.47
N LEU A 619 -0.18 13.51 23.99
CA LEU A 619 0.96 14.21 23.39
C LEU A 619 1.35 13.63 22.02
N LEU A 620 1.27 12.31 21.86
CA LEU A 620 1.50 11.63 20.58
C LEU A 620 0.45 12.00 19.53
N LYS A 621 -0.82 12.13 19.94
CA LYS A 621 -1.96 12.47 19.06
C LYS A 621 -2.18 13.98 18.87
N ALA A 622 -1.40 14.84 19.53
CA ALA A 622 -1.52 16.29 19.44
C ALA A 622 -1.46 16.80 18.00
N ASP A 623 -2.33 17.78 17.68
CA ASP A 623 -2.31 18.51 16.41
C ASP A 623 -1.05 19.34 16.31
N GLU A 624 -0.51 19.46 15.10
CA GLU A 624 0.75 20.17 14.90
C GLU A 624 0.71 21.64 15.34
N ASN A 625 -0.42 22.31 15.10
CA ASN A 625 -0.62 23.70 15.49
C ASN A 625 -0.76 23.87 17.01
N SER A 626 -0.90 22.79 17.79
CA SER A 626 -0.88 22.84 19.26
C SER A 626 0.52 22.58 19.86
N ILE A 627 1.50 22.19 19.04
CA ILE A 627 2.86 21.90 19.49
C ILE A 627 3.65 23.19 19.66
N ARG A 628 4.24 23.41 20.84
CA ARG A 628 5.10 24.56 21.14
C ARG A 628 6.49 24.13 21.59
N TYR A 629 7.52 24.85 21.13
CA TYR A 629 8.92 24.66 21.55
C TYR A 629 9.56 25.97 22.02
N GLN A 630 10.62 25.85 22.82
CA GLN A 630 11.41 26.99 23.27
C GLN A 630 12.41 27.39 22.18
N ALA A 631 12.19 28.51 21.50
CA ALA A 631 13.11 29.10 20.54
C ALA A 631 12.78 30.58 20.32
N ASP A 632 13.79 31.35 19.95
CA ASP A 632 13.65 32.78 19.59
C ASP A 632 13.21 32.99 18.14
N SER A 633 13.21 31.93 17.34
CA SER A 633 12.81 31.94 15.93
C SER A 633 11.83 30.80 15.63
N PHE A 634 11.03 31.00 14.58
CA PHE A 634 10.23 29.95 14.00
C PHE A 634 11.10 29.12 13.06
N ILE A 635 11.44 27.92 13.51
CA ILE A 635 12.16 26.91 12.73
C ILE A 635 11.15 26.04 11.99
N PHE A 636 11.15 26.10 10.66
CA PHE A 636 10.11 25.45 9.85
C PHE A 636 10.37 23.96 9.61
N ASN A 637 11.60 23.46 9.72
CA ASN A 637 11.90 22.04 9.47
C ASN A 637 11.49 21.09 10.61
N VAL A 638 10.93 21.60 11.71
CA VAL A 638 10.39 20.82 12.84
C VAL A 638 8.89 21.07 13.00
N ALA A 639 8.18 20.10 13.58
CA ALA A 639 6.74 20.20 13.83
C ALA A 639 6.41 21.22 14.94
N GLY A 640 5.32 21.98 14.78
CA GLY A 640 4.92 23.02 15.73
C GLY A 640 5.53 24.39 15.46
N ALA A 641 5.47 25.26 16.48
CA ALA A 641 5.94 26.65 16.42
C ALA A 641 6.59 27.07 17.75
N PRO A 642 7.36 28.17 17.81
CA PRO A 642 7.91 28.67 19.06
C PRO A 642 6.80 29.13 20.01
N GLN A 643 7.09 29.19 21.32
CA GLN A 643 6.11 29.62 22.32
C GLN A 643 5.49 30.99 22.03
N SER A 644 6.20 31.90 21.36
CA SER A 644 5.68 33.22 20.97
C SER A 644 4.56 33.17 19.92
N VAL A 645 4.43 32.07 19.16
CA VAL A 645 3.41 31.91 18.13
C VAL A 645 2.15 31.30 18.72
N LYS A 646 1.01 31.97 18.53
CA LYS A 646 -0.31 31.49 18.94
C LYS A 646 -0.88 30.48 17.96
N GLN A 647 -0.78 30.73 16.66
CA GLN A 647 -1.18 29.79 15.61
C GLN A 647 -0.55 30.14 14.26
N PHE A 648 -0.51 29.17 13.34
CA PHE A 648 -0.04 29.39 11.97
C PHE A 648 -0.88 28.62 10.94
N SER A 649 -0.88 29.07 9.68
CA SER A 649 -1.59 28.43 8.56
C SER A 649 -0.90 28.70 7.21
N GLY A 650 -1.36 28.01 6.16
CA GLY A 650 -0.87 28.22 4.78
C GLY A 650 0.50 27.59 4.47
N ILE A 651 1.01 26.72 5.34
CA ILE A 651 2.29 26.01 5.15
C ILE A 651 2.10 24.50 5.13
N SER A 652 2.95 23.82 4.37
CA SER A 652 3.01 22.36 4.28
C SER A 652 3.58 21.71 5.55
N ARG A 653 3.58 20.38 5.56
CA ARG A 653 4.36 19.57 6.51
C ARG A 653 5.86 19.92 6.50
N PRO A 654 6.58 19.68 7.60
CA PRO A 654 8.04 19.84 7.66
C PRO A 654 8.78 18.93 6.68
N GLU A 655 9.84 19.47 6.09
CA GLU A 655 10.86 18.76 5.32
C GLU A 655 12.24 19.02 5.96
N ALA A 656 13.27 18.26 5.59
CA ALA A 656 14.59 18.36 6.23
C ALA A 656 15.20 19.78 6.23
N TRP A 657 14.87 20.59 5.23
CA TRP A 657 15.38 21.95 5.05
C TRP A 657 14.42 23.05 5.54
N GLY A 658 13.11 22.79 5.70
CA GLY A 658 12.10 23.81 5.97
C GLY A 658 10.67 23.37 5.62
N ARG A 659 9.79 24.32 5.25
CA ARG A 659 8.42 24.06 4.76
C ARG A 659 8.11 24.92 3.56
N TRP A 660 7.30 24.39 2.66
CA TRP A 660 6.72 25.20 1.59
C TRP A 660 5.44 25.90 2.05
N SER A 661 5.22 27.13 1.60
CA SER A 661 3.88 27.71 1.50
C SER A 661 3.00 26.80 0.63
N ASN A 662 1.71 26.70 0.96
CA ASN A 662 0.79 25.82 0.26
C ASN A 662 -0.58 26.47 0.09
N ALA A 663 -0.82 26.97 -1.11
CA ALA A 663 -2.06 27.63 -1.50
C ALA A 663 -3.27 26.68 -1.59
N ASN A 664 -3.06 25.36 -1.50
CA ASN A 664 -4.18 24.42 -1.30
C ASN A 664 -4.71 24.46 0.13
N MET A 665 -3.89 24.88 1.10
CA MET A 665 -4.28 24.97 2.52
C MET A 665 -4.81 26.36 2.86
N ALA A 666 -4.08 27.40 2.47
CA ALA A 666 -4.54 28.78 2.51
C ALA A 666 -3.74 29.58 1.47
N PRO A 667 -4.36 30.57 0.78
CA PRO A 667 -3.68 31.35 -0.25
C PRO A 667 -2.46 32.11 0.29
N VAL A 668 -2.49 32.45 1.58
CA VAL A 668 -1.48 33.25 2.28
C VAL A 668 -0.96 32.49 3.49
N VAL A 669 0.35 32.54 3.71
CA VAL A 669 0.96 32.05 4.97
C VAL A 669 0.62 33.04 6.07
N THR A 670 -0.03 32.60 7.13
CA THR A 670 -0.40 33.46 8.26
C THR A 670 0.25 32.96 9.54
N ILE A 671 0.88 33.86 10.29
CA ILE A 671 1.49 33.59 11.59
C ILE A 671 0.93 34.60 12.58
N GLU A 672 0.18 34.11 13.57
CA GLU A 672 -0.36 34.93 14.67
C GLU A 672 0.48 34.71 15.92
N TYR A 673 0.96 35.78 16.53
CA TYR A 673 1.74 35.79 17.76
C TYR A 673 0.83 35.93 19.00
N GLN A 674 1.28 35.42 20.15
CA GLN A 674 0.57 35.57 21.42
C GLN A 674 0.48 37.05 21.83
N ASP A 675 1.61 37.74 21.73
CA ASP A 675 1.77 39.16 22.05
C ASP A 675 1.89 40.01 20.77
N PRO A 676 1.56 41.31 20.84
CA PRO A 676 1.86 42.26 19.76
C PRO A 676 3.32 42.19 19.32
N LEU A 677 3.56 42.22 18.01
CA LEU A 677 4.92 42.38 17.48
C LEU A 677 5.48 43.75 17.90
N PRO A 678 6.81 43.91 18.06
CA PRO A 678 7.41 45.17 18.50
C PRO A 678 7.00 46.35 17.61
N THR A 679 6.99 47.56 18.16
CA THR A 679 6.64 48.78 17.40
C THR A 679 7.59 49.05 16.23
N THR A 680 8.84 48.61 16.33
CA THR A 680 9.81 48.61 15.23
C THR A 680 10.71 47.39 15.37
N PHE A 681 10.88 46.64 14.29
CA PHE A 681 11.68 45.41 14.29
C PHE A 681 12.21 45.05 12.91
N ASP A 682 13.28 44.26 12.91
CA ASP A 682 13.78 43.55 11.75
C ASP A 682 13.16 42.15 11.70
N LEU A 683 12.49 41.84 10.60
CA LEU A 683 12.06 40.51 10.22
C LEU A 683 13.18 39.83 9.43
N VAL A 684 13.82 38.83 10.03
CA VAL A 684 14.86 38.03 9.37
C VAL A 684 14.25 36.74 8.87
N LEU A 685 14.32 36.50 7.55
CA LEU A 685 13.78 35.30 6.90
C LEU A 685 14.90 34.53 6.22
N VAL A 686 14.93 33.21 6.42
CA VAL A 686 15.72 32.27 5.61
C VAL A 686 14.76 31.53 4.70
N ALA A 687 14.79 31.84 3.40
CA ALA A 687 13.79 31.34 2.46
C ALA A 687 14.32 31.19 1.03
N LYS A 688 13.53 30.49 0.21
CA LYS A 688 13.72 30.28 -1.24
C LYS A 688 12.39 30.40 -1.98
N ALA A 689 12.41 30.60 -3.29
CA ALA A 689 11.23 30.59 -4.14
C ALA A 689 11.11 29.28 -4.93
N PHE A 690 9.88 28.96 -5.37
CA PHE A 690 9.57 27.80 -6.19
C PHE A 690 9.06 28.22 -7.57
N GLY A 691 9.59 27.58 -8.62
CA GLY A 691 9.11 27.72 -10.00
C GLY A 691 9.04 29.18 -10.47
N PRO A 692 7.88 29.67 -10.94
CA PRO A 692 7.74 31.02 -11.48
C PRO A 692 7.83 32.13 -10.42
N ASN A 693 7.95 31.80 -9.13
CA ASN A 693 8.16 32.80 -8.06
C ASN A 693 9.64 33.17 -7.90
N VAL A 694 10.56 32.43 -8.55
CA VAL A 694 11.99 32.73 -8.51
C VAL A 694 12.25 34.06 -9.21
N GLY A 695 12.82 35.02 -8.49
CA GLY A 695 13.05 36.37 -9.01
C GLY A 695 11.83 37.31 -8.98
N GLU A 696 10.69 36.87 -8.45
CA GLU A 696 9.46 37.68 -8.37
C GLU A 696 9.27 38.30 -6.96
N PRO A 697 8.54 39.42 -6.83
CA PRO A 697 8.26 40.05 -5.54
C PRO A 697 7.20 39.27 -4.75
N VAL A 698 7.58 38.82 -3.55
CA VAL A 698 6.73 38.18 -2.54
C VAL A 698 6.30 39.24 -1.54
N SER A 699 4.99 39.35 -1.30
CA SER A 699 4.44 40.31 -0.33
C SER A 699 4.58 39.79 1.09
N VAL A 700 5.02 40.67 2.00
CA VAL A 700 5.08 40.43 3.45
C VAL A 700 4.40 41.59 4.15
N LYS A 701 3.39 41.29 4.97
CA LYS A 701 2.54 42.31 5.61
C LYS A 701 2.45 42.10 7.12
N VAL A 702 2.49 43.21 7.86
CA VAL A 702 2.30 43.29 9.31
C VAL A 702 1.43 44.51 9.63
N GLY A 703 0.20 44.27 10.10
CA GLY A 703 -0.75 45.37 10.29
C GLY A 703 -1.11 46.00 8.95
N GLU A 704 -1.00 47.32 8.83
CA GLU A 704 -1.19 48.05 7.55
C GLU A 704 0.10 48.19 6.73
N GLU A 705 1.27 47.83 7.27
CA GLU A 705 2.53 47.95 6.55
C GLU A 705 2.79 46.71 5.69
N GLU A 706 3.04 46.94 4.40
CA GLU A 706 3.35 45.91 3.40
C GLU A 706 4.70 46.22 2.74
N GLN A 707 5.55 45.19 2.66
CA GLN A 707 6.83 45.24 1.95
C GLN A 707 6.94 44.06 0.99
N THR A 708 7.81 44.19 -0.01
CA THR A 708 8.05 43.11 -0.98
C THR A 708 9.50 42.64 -0.94
N ILE A 709 9.70 41.35 -1.21
CA ILE A 709 11.02 40.74 -1.25
C ILE A 709 11.13 39.69 -2.35
N THR A 710 12.32 39.53 -2.91
CA THR A 710 12.61 38.56 -3.96
C THR A 710 13.54 37.46 -3.46
N PHE A 711 13.25 36.21 -3.84
CA PHE A 711 14.06 35.05 -3.50
C PHE A 711 14.57 34.32 -4.76
N GLY A 712 15.76 33.73 -4.65
CA GLY A 712 16.27 32.74 -5.60
C GLY A 712 15.68 31.34 -5.36
N ASP A 713 16.11 30.35 -6.14
CA ASP A 713 15.73 28.94 -5.97
C ASP A 713 16.50 28.23 -4.82
N GLN A 714 17.55 28.85 -4.32
CA GLN A 714 18.32 28.42 -3.15
C GLN A 714 17.94 29.20 -1.89
N LEU A 715 18.15 28.59 -0.72
CA LEU A 715 17.93 29.25 0.56
C LEU A 715 18.87 30.45 0.71
N SER A 716 18.30 31.60 1.06
CA SER A 716 19.01 32.84 1.31
C SER A 716 18.41 33.56 2.51
N THR A 717 19.24 34.32 3.22
CA THR A 717 18.80 35.15 4.35
C THR A 717 18.50 36.54 3.86
N VAL A 718 17.35 37.07 4.28
CA VAL A 718 16.92 38.43 3.99
C VAL A 718 16.39 39.12 5.24
N THR A 719 16.41 40.44 5.24
CA THR A 719 15.93 41.25 6.36
C THR A 719 15.02 42.37 5.87
N LEU A 720 13.84 42.49 6.47
CA LEU A 720 12.86 43.54 6.22
C LEU A 720 12.62 44.32 7.51
N ARG A 721 12.65 45.65 7.44
CA ARG A 721 12.45 46.53 8.61
C ARG A 721 11.00 46.98 8.64
N PHE A 722 10.23 46.60 9.65
CA PHE A 722 8.82 46.99 9.79
C PHE A 722 8.60 47.99 10.93
N ALA A 723 7.61 48.87 10.75
CA ALA A 723 6.95 49.61 11.82
C ALA A 723 5.55 49.02 12.09
N ASN A 724 5.21 48.86 13.37
CA ASN A 724 3.94 48.29 13.80
C ASN A 724 3.31 49.14 14.90
N PRO A 725 2.95 50.40 14.61
CA PRO A 725 2.42 51.33 15.62
C PRO A 725 1.09 50.87 16.22
N GLU A 726 0.32 50.07 15.48
CA GLU A 726 -0.98 49.55 15.91
C GLU A 726 -0.89 48.28 16.78
N GLY A 727 0.32 47.73 16.97
CA GLY A 727 0.51 46.53 17.76
C GLY A 727 -0.13 45.28 17.15
N SER A 728 -0.09 45.15 15.83
CA SER A 728 -0.53 43.93 15.14
C SER A 728 0.20 42.70 15.68
N LYS A 729 -0.55 41.60 15.77
CA LYS A 729 -0.06 40.28 16.16
C LYS A 729 0.14 39.36 14.96
N VAL A 730 -0.18 39.82 13.76
CA VAL A 730 -0.30 38.97 12.58
C VAL A 730 0.74 39.38 11.55
N LEU A 731 1.48 38.37 11.09
CA LEU A 731 2.41 38.45 9.96
C LEU A 731 1.89 37.55 8.85
N THR A 732 1.83 38.08 7.63
CA THR A 732 1.43 37.33 6.44
C THR A 732 2.51 37.34 5.37
N ILE A 733 2.67 36.21 4.65
CA ILE A 733 3.57 36.07 3.50
C ILE A 733 2.76 35.51 2.33
N GLU A 734 2.71 36.26 1.22
CA GLU A 734 1.93 35.92 0.03
C GLU A 734 2.83 35.80 -1.21
N PRO A 735 3.08 34.57 -1.72
CA PRO A 735 3.75 34.38 -2.99
C PRO A 735 2.82 34.75 -4.16
N PRO A 736 3.31 35.45 -5.20
CA PRO A 736 2.44 36.00 -6.25
C PRO A 736 1.90 34.94 -7.22
N LYS A 737 2.64 33.86 -7.47
CA LYS A 737 2.34 32.87 -8.52
C LYS A 737 2.50 31.44 -8.01
N PRO A 738 1.76 30.99 -6.98
CA PRO A 738 1.92 29.64 -6.45
C PRO A 738 1.48 28.58 -7.49
N GLN A 739 2.32 27.56 -7.70
CA GLN A 739 2.16 26.56 -8.76
C GLN A 739 1.94 25.16 -8.19
N LEU A 740 1.05 24.38 -8.81
CA LEU A 740 0.88 22.96 -8.49
C LEU A 740 2.17 22.19 -8.78
N SER A 741 2.64 21.42 -7.81
CA SER A 741 3.87 20.67 -7.88
C SER A 741 3.82 19.41 -7.01
N ASN A 742 4.49 18.37 -7.48
CA ASN A 742 4.81 17.18 -6.70
C ASN A 742 6.19 17.26 -6.04
N GLU A 743 6.89 18.39 -6.16
CA GLU A 743 8.14 18.67 -5.45
C GLU A 743 7.93 18.38 -3.96
N GLY A 744 8.80 17.55 -3.38
CA GLY A 744 8.72 17.09 -1.98
C GLY A 744 7.38 16.47 -1.56
N ASN A 745 6.46 16.16 -2.48
CA ASN A 745 5.11 15.68 -2.18
C ASN A 745 5.12 14.22 -1.69
N ILE A 746 4.08 13.81 -0.95
CA ILE A 746 3.84 12.40 -0.61
C ILE A 746 3.11 11.83 -1.83
N LEU A 747 3.66 10.79 -2.46
CA LEU A 747 3.07 10.19 -3.65
C LEU A 747 1.64 9.69 -3.32
N GLY A 748 0.74 9.83 -4.28
CA GLY A 748 -0.70 9.59 -4.10
C GLY A 748 -1.48 10.75 -3.44
N HIS A 749 -0.83 11.76 -2.85
CA HIS A 749 -1.51 13.00 -2.46
C HIS A 749 -1.62 13.96 -3.64
N ASP A 750 -2.67 14.79 -3.63
CA ASP A 750 -2.85 15.85 -4.63
C ASP A 750 -1.60 16.75 -4.69
N PRO A 751 -1.20 17.21 -5.89
CA PRO A 751 -0.08 18.14 -6.04
C PRO A 751 -0.27 19.37 -5.15
N ARG A 752 0.80 19.79 -4.47
CA ARG A 752 0.80 20.95 -3.58
C ARG A 752 0.95 22.22 -4.38
N LYS A 753 0.21 23.28 -4.06
CA LYS A 753 0.31 24.57 -4.75
C LYS A 753 1.35 25.46 -4.06
N LEU A 754 2.61 25.30 -4.46
CA LEU A 754 3.80 25.84 -3.77
C LEU A 754 4.18 27.23 -4.28
N GLY A 755 4.68 28.10 -3.39
CA GLY A 755 5.17 29.43 -3.76
C GLY A 755 6.56 29.75 -3.22
N VAL A 756 6.70 29.81 -1.89
CA VAL A 756 7.98 30.07 -1.19
C VAL A 756 8.29 28.98 -0.19
N GLY A 757 9.56 28.65 -0.05
CA GLY A 757 10.08 27.74 0.96
C GLY A 757 10.66 28.53 2.12
N LEU A 758 10.17 28.27 3.33
CA LEU A 758 10.56 28.93 4.58
C LEU A 758 11.40 27.94 5.40
N ALA A 759 12.60 28.33 5.78
CA ALA A 759 13.47 27.54 6.67
C ALA A 759 13.46 28.10 8.09
N GLU A 760 13.58 29.41 8.24
CA GLU A 760 13.59 30.10 9.53
C GLU A 760 12.97 31.51 9.42
N LEU A 761 12.29 31.96 10.49
CA LEU A 761 11.78 33.31 10.65
C LEU A 761 12.11 33.84 12.05
N LYS A 762 12.74 35.00 12.16
CA LYS A 762 13.07 35.64 13.44
C LYS A 762 12.60 37.09 13.47
N ILE A 763 12.04 37.50 14.62
CA ILE A 763 11.69 38.89 14.92
C ILE A 763 12.79 39.47 15.80
N VAL A 764 13.45 40.53 15.35
CA VAL A 764 14.52 41.21 16.09
C VAL A 764 14.05 42.63 16.42
N PRO A 765 13.64 42.92 17.66
CA PRO A 765 13.28 44.27 18.07
C PRO A 765 14.43 45.23 17.80
N VAL A 766 14.13 46.39 17.23
CA VAL A 766 15.12 47.43 17.01
C VAL A 766 14.95 48.46 18.11
N SER A 767 15.97 48.63 18.93
CA SER A 767 16.03 49.74 19.87
C SER A 767 16.10 51.04 19.08
N GLY A 768 15.11 51.91 19.29
CA GLY A 768 15.11 53.27 18.75
C GLY A 768 16.18 54.16 19.37
#